data_AF-A0A970A4T0-F1
#
_entry.id   AF-A0A970A4T0-F1
#
_cell.length_a   1.000
_cell.length_b   1.000
_cell.length_c   1.000
_cell.angle_alpha   90.00
_cell.angle_beta   90.00
_cell.angle_gamma   90.00
#
_symmetry.space_group_name_H-M   'P 1'
#
loop_
_entity.id
_entity.type
_entity.pdbx_description
1 polymer ?
#
loop_
_entity_poly.entity_id
_entity_poly.type
_entity_poly.pdbx_seq_one_letter_code
_entity_poly.pdbx_strand_id
1 'polypeptide(L)'
;MNISKNKNTETVKIFFNLNLIALSFFFLFCSPCQAQALSPLSRATISAFGRQETFLKRTLKELKTLDEKLKTALKEKDKKKISDIVSKVEQKIQLANSRYSNLEALYTSSAEADPIHQAEIFTAFSTAKSAYVELQNFYYHEIKGKAEEEKIQKASKKSLANNRKEKEASSEKHETTPDKSEGDKQSETDSYFAELGTQIDRLLEKLEQEKTSLPAPNEKLTNLEKLRVTGDFSLLLAKNDETENIQGLIPPFKSEKTLKKNEFGKLKLSLEWDLNPETILIFKEDFQAREKYEKTLEHFTTLALQKKVGNNSYFVLSDDFQRTDYPSRSYKNFKNNLVKATYIKESSESTYSASAGIANRRYDRTSITDFDQLIFKATKNTFKENSSSHIEYSGDITSYKNLKNLDHSQHNLYLENTRTFAGNQAVLDISNYATAFISDNPEPALYRDSYFNNSFQLAYSLPITEMFYCTFEGDSENRRYKNDNIQGYHIWSLFGEVVYRPSAKHSFTVSSLYICDEENFEKLSHDKYEYSGIYEARLSDKLYFTFENIFRKRIGNMSLTGMVMDFGEDEYGAKFSYNILESLNISLEDRFLCREYTFLWYPDYKHNSLRIIADYSPAPTIAVFLSAGVRDFSFKNYDNQPTPWAKKKQPIMECTFNKRFSDDVSINAHYSYEKTWKKNYDFITKELTWDFRSPVTNQDFLISLDVNF
;
A
#
# COMPACT_ATOMS: atom_id res chain seq x y z
N MET A 1 -31.83 57.75 -17.79
CA MET A 1 -32.41 57.94 -16.45
C MET A 1 -32.18 56.64 -15.67
N ASN A 2 -31.74 56.78 -14.44
CA ASN A 2 -30.88 55.86 -13.69
C ASN A 2 -31.68 55.07 -12.62
N ILE A 3 -31.07 53.99 -12.07
CA ILE A 3 -31.41 53.27 -10.80
C ILE A 3 -32.52 52.20 -10.98
N SER A 4 -32.40 50.91 -10.62
CA SER A 4 -31.72 50.25 -9.50
C SER A 4 -31.46 48.75 -9.77
N LYS A 5 -30.19 48.33 -9.70
CA LYS A 5 -29.73 46.96 -9.38
C LYS A 5 -29.02 47.06 -8.02
N ASN A 6 -29.45 46.31 -7.00
CA ASN A 6 -28.67 45.81 -5.84
C ASN A 6 -29.55 45.66 -4.60
N LYS A 7 -30.24 44.51 -4.42
CA LYS A 7 -30.73 44.10 -3.09
C LYS A 7 -30.67 42.61 -2.76
N ASN A 8 -30.27 41.72 -3.67
CA ASN A 8 -30.29 40.26 -3.40
C ASN A 8 -28.95 39.62 -3.05
N THR A 9 -27.82 40.34 -3.14
CA THR A 9 -26.48 39.80 -2.88
C THR A 9 -25.95 40.07 -1.47
N GLU A 10 -26.51 41.03 -0.73
CA GLU A 10 -26.07 41.34 0.64
C GLU A 10 -26.78 40.49 1.71
N THR A 11 -28.02 40.07 1.48
CA THR A 11 -28.79 39.26 2.43
C THR A 11 -28.25 37.83 2.59
N VAL A 12 -27.59 37.29 1.55
CA VAL A 12 -26.98 35.95 1.57
C VAL A 12 -25.62 35.94 2.29
N LYS A 13 -24.88 37.05 2.28
CA LYS A 13 -23.59 37.16 3.00
C LYS A 13 -23.77 37.36 4.51
N ILE A 14 -24.87 37.99 4.95
CA ILE A 14 -25.15 38.21 6.38
C ILE A 14 -25.62 36.93 7.07
N PHE A 15 -26.35 36.05 6.37
CA PHE A 15 -26.80 34.75 6.91
C PHE A 15 -25.67 33.71 7.04
N PHE A 16 -24.61 33.83 6.22
CA PHE A 16 -23.45 32.93 6.26
C PHE A 16 -22.47 33.28 7.41
N ASN A 17 -22.32 34.57 7.74
CA ASN A 17 -21.43 35.01 8.82
C ASN A 17 -22.04 34.84 10.22
N LEU A 18 -23.37 34.88 10.39
CA LEU A 18 -23.98 34.65 11.71
C LEU A 18 -23.95 33.17 12.15
N ASN A 19 -23.96 32.22 11.21
CA ASN A 19 -23.85 30.79 11.53
C ASN A 19 -22.42 30.34 11.85
N LEU A 20 -21.40 31.06 11.38
CA LEU A 20 -19.99 30.78 11.69
C LEU A 20 -19.61 31.23 13.12
N ILE A 21 -20.30 32.24 13.66
CA ILE A 21 -20.09 32.76 15.03
C ILE A 21 -20.84 31.91 16.07
N ALA A 22 -21.95 31.27 15.69
CA ALA A 22 -22.65 30.30 16.55
C ALA A 22 -21.87 28.97 16.70
N LEU A 23 -21.06 28.59 15.68
CA LEU A 23 -20.27 27.36 15.69
C LEU A 23 -19.00 27.47 16.55
N SER A 24 -18.42 28.68 16.68
CA SER A 24 -17.23 28.93 17.50
C SER A 24 -17.54 29.04 19.00
N PHE A 25 -18.77 29.36 19.39
CA PHE A 25 -19.22 29.35 20.79
C PHE A 25 -19.52 27.95 21.34
N PHE A 26 -19.80 26.96 20.48
CA PHE A 26 -20.10 25.58 20.90
C PHE A 26 -18.83 24.77 21.23
N PHE A 27 -17.68 25.13 20.66
CA PHE A 27 -16.39 24.46 20.94
C PHE A 27 -15.65 24.99 22.16
N LEU A 28 -16.11 26.09 22.77
CA LEU A 28 -15.46 26.72 23.94
C LEU A 28 -16.09 26.34 25.29
N PHE A 29 -17.14 25.51 25.33
CA PHE A 29 -17.87 25.18 26.57
C PHE A 29 -17.98 23.67 26.92
N CYS A 30 -17.19 22.80 26.30
CA CYS A 30 -17.13 21.37 26.66
C CYS A 30 -15.72 20.94 27.08
N SER A 31 -15.23 21.48 28.20
CA SER A 31 -14.09 20.92 28.93
C SER A 31 -14.46 20.73 30.40
N PRO A 32 -14.87 19.52 30.84
CA PRO A 32 -14.83 19.19 32.25
C PRO A 32 -13.39 18.79 32.61
N CYS A 33 -12.63 19.75 33.11
CA CYS A 33 -11.43 19.47 33.89
C CYS A 33 -11.90 18.95 35.27
N GLN A 34 -11.92 17.64 35.48
CA GLN A 34 -12.06 17.05 36.81
C GLN A 34 -10.75 16.35 37.16
N ALA A 35 -9.93 17.00 37.98
CA ALA A 35 -8.83 16.35 38.69
C ALA A 35 -9.44 15.41 39.74
N GLN A 36 -9.64 14.14 39.38
CA GLN A 36 -10.07 13.10 40.31
C GLN A 36 -8.86 12.57 41.08
N ALA A 37 -9.02 12.44 42.40
CA ALA A 37 -7.98 11.92 43.27
C ALA A 37 -7.87 10.40 43.12
N LEU A 38 -6.64 9.89 42.88
CA LEU A 38 -6.33 8.47 42.73
C LEU A 38 -6.97 7.60 43.82
N SER A 39 -7.67 6.54 43.40
CA SER A 39 -8.22 5.52 44.29
C SER A 39 -7.11 4.83 45.12
N PRO A 40 -7.43 4.24 46.28
CA PRO A 40 -6.44 3.53 47.10
C PRO A 40 -5.75 2.37 46.37
N LEU A 41 -6.48 1.64 45.50
CA LEU A 41 -5.93 0.56 44.68
C LEU A 41 -4.95 1.11 43.65
N SER A 42 -5.37 2.14 42.89
CA SER A 42 -4.53 2.81 41.89
C SER A 42 -3.28 3.41 42.51
N ARG A 43 -3.39 4.00 43.71
CA ARG A 43 -2.24 4.55 44.45
C ARG A 43 -1.27 3.46 44.92
N ALA A 44 -1.77 2.32 45.39
CA ALA A 44 -0.96 1.18 45.78
C ALA A 44 -0.25 0.52 44.59
N THR A 45 -0.95 0.39 43.46
CA THR A 45 -0.41 -0.16 42.20
C THR A 45 0.65 0.77 41.59
N ILE A 46 0.41 2.08 41.53
CA ILE A 46 1.40 3.07 41.08
C ILE A 46 2.65 3.04 41.98
N SER A 47 2.47 2.93 43.31
CA SER A 47 3.59 2.77 44.24
C SER A 47 4.36 1.45 44.05
N ALA A 48 3.68 0.36 43.68
CA ALA A 48 4.32 -0.90 43.33
C ALA A 48 5.20 -0.77 42.08
N PHE A 49 4.71 -0.10 41.02
CA PHE A 49 5.51 0.16 39.83
C PHE A 49 6.71 1.06 40.12
N GLY A 50 6.54 2.14 40.88
CA GLY A 50 7.65 3.01 41.29
C GLY A 50 8.75 2.28 42.09
N ARG A 51 8.36 1.31 42.93
CA ARG A 51 9.32 0.44 43.64
C ARG A 51 10.09 -0.47 42.69
N GLN A 52 9.44 -1.01 41.66
CA GLN A 52 10.11 -1.86 40.67
C GLN A 52 11.00 -1.06 39.72
N GLU A 53 10.56 0.12 39.28
CA GLU A 53 11.39 1.05 38.51
C GLU A 53 12.68 1.39 39.27
N THR A 54 12.57 1.73 40.56
CA THR A 54 13.71 2.04 41.42
C THR A 54 14.66 0.84 41.54
N PHE A 55 14.12 -0.37 41.69
CA PHE A 55 14.90 -1.60 41.69
C PHE A 55 15.64 -1.80 40.37
N LEU A 56 14.95 -1.68 39.23
CA LEU A 56 15.53 -1.88 37.89
C LEU A 56 16.64 -0.86 37.58
N LYS A 57 16.42 0.42 37.90
CA LYS A 57 17.45 1.47 37.75
C LYS A 57 18.67 1.19 38.65
N ARG A 58 18.46 0.71 39.87
CA ARG A 58 19.56 0.29 40.75
C ARG A 58 20.32 -0.90 40.18
N THR A 59 19.61 -1.93 39.68
CA THR A 59 20.24 -3.10 39.06
C THR A 59 21.04 -2.71 37.83
N LEU A 60 20.55 -1.78 36.99
CA LEU A 60 21.29 -1.24 35.85
C LEU A 60 22.61 -0.56 36.30
N LYS A 61 22.58 0.24 37.37
CA LYS A 61 23.80 0.87 37.93
C LYS A 61 24.80 -0.17 38.44
N GLU A 62 24.31 -1.22 39.08
CA GLU A 62 25.13 -2.35 39.54
C GLU A 62 25.71 -3.14 38.36
N LEU A 63 24.96 -3.33 37.27
CA LEU A 63 25.44 -3.96 36.04
C LEU A 63 26.52 -3.11 35.35
N LYS A 64 26.34 -1.79 35.27
CA LYS A 64 27.37 -0.87 34.76
C LYS A 64 28.68 -0.98 35.57
N THR A 65 28.56 -1.13 36.89
CA THR A 65 29.73 -1.36 37.77
C THR A 65 30.38 -2.72 37.54
N LEU A 66 29.58 -3.75 37.27
CA LEU A 66 30.07 -5.10 36.96
C LEU A 66 30.71 -5.16 35.56
N ASP A 67 30.21 -4.42 34.58
CA ASP A 67 30.84 -4.28 33.25
C ASP A 67 32.25 -3.65 33.37
N GLU A 68 32.43 -2.60 34.18
CA GLU A 68 33.76 -2.01 34.41
C GLU A 68 34.72 -2.98 35.13
N LYS A 69 34.21 -3.76 36.08
CA LYS A 69 34.99 -4.84 36.72
C LYS A 69 35.30 -5.97 35.75
N LEU A 70 34.38 -6.30 34.85
CA LEU A 70 34.56 -7.31 33.80
C LEU A 70 35.62 -6.85 32.80
N LYS A 71 35.59 -5.60 32.35
CA LYS A 71 36.62 -5.00 31.48
C LYS A 71 38.01 -5.08 32.12
N THR A 72 38.11 -4.78 33.42
CA THR A 72 39.38 -4.89 34.17
C THR A 72 39.84 -6.34 34.30
N ALA A 73 38.95 -7.26 34.67
CA ALA A 73 39.27 -8.69 34.80
C ALA A 73 39.65 -9.34 33.46
N LEU A 74 39.04 -8.92 32.35
CA LEU A 74 39.39 -9.31 30.99
C LEU A 74 40.79 -8.82 30.59
N LYS A 75 41.17 -7.59 30.96
CA LYS A 75 42.53 -7.07 30.76
C LYS A 75 43.56 -7.85 31.58
N GLU A 76 43.21 -8.22 32.82
CA GLU A 76 44.06 -9.01 33.73
C GLU A 76 44.11 -10.51 33.38
N LYS A 77 43.22 -11.01 32.51
CA LYS A 77 43.03 -12.44 32.16
C LYS A 77 42.75 -13.34 33.37
N ASP A 78 42.15 -12.80 34.43
CA ASP A 78 41.80 -13.53 35.65
C ASP A 78 40.48 -14.30 35.47
N LYS A 79 40.59 -15.55 35.00
CA LYS A 79 39.44 -16.41 34.67
C LYS A 79 38.50 -16.64 35.85
N LYS A 80 39.01 -16.67 37.09
CA LYS A 80 38.18 -16.90 38.27
C LYS A 80 37.32 -15.67 38.55
N LYS A 81 37.91 -14.48 38.50
CA LYS A 81 37.15 -13.21 38.63
C LYS A 81 36.13 -13.03 37.50
N ILE A 82 36.46 -13.39 36.26
CA ILE A 82 35.54 -13.30 35.11
C ILE A 82 34.31 -14.18 35.35
N SER A 83 34.50 -15.45 35.73
CA SER A 83 33.40 -16.39 36.01
C SER A 83 32.51 -15.93 37.17
N ASP A 84 33.11 -15.40 38.24
CA ASP A 84 32.37 -14.86 39.39
C ASP A 84 31.54 -13.63 39.03
N ILE A 85 32.06 -12.77 38.14
CA ILE A 85 31.36 -11.56 37.68
C ILE A 85 30.19 -11.93 36.76
N VAL A 86 30.39 -12.85 35.80
CA VAL A 86 29.32 -13.31 34.90
C VAL A 86 28.19 -13.99 35.69
N SER A 87 28.52 -14.85 36.66
CA SER A 87 27.52 -15.49 37.52
C SER A 87 26.70 -14.48 38.32
N LYS A 88 27.34 -13.41 38.82
CA LYS A 88 26.65 -12.31 39.54
C LYS A 88 25.75 -11.48 38.61
N VAL A 89 26.16 -11.28 37.36
CA VAL A 89 25.35 -10.61 36.34
C VAL A 89 24.11 -11.46 36.02
N GLU A 90 24.28 -12.75 35.76
CA GLU A 90 23.18 -13.67 35.43
C GLU A 90 22.15 -13.76 36.56
N GLN A 91 22.60 -13.86 37.82
CA GLN A 91 21.69 -13.83 38.99
C GLN A 91 20.87 -12.54 39.07
N LYS A 92 21.48 -11.39 38.75
CA LYS A 92 20.78 -10.09 38.75
C LYS A 92 19.78 -9.96 37.61
N ILE A 93 20.10 -10.48 36.44
CA ILE A 93 19.18 -10.52 35.29
C ILE A 93 18.02 -11.48 35.56
N GLN A 94 18.28 -12.68 36.10
CA GLN A 94 17.21 -13.61 36.48
C GLN A 94 16.26 -12.99 37.51
N LEU A 95 16.78 -12.30 38.52
CA LEU A 95 15.97 -11.60 39.51
C LEU A 95 15.17 -10.44 38.89
N ALA A 96 15.74 -9.71 37.93
CA ALA A 96 15.03 -8.65 37.19
C ALA A 96 13.91 -9.23 36.32
N ASN A 97 14.14 -10.34 35.62
CA ASN A 97 13.16 -11.02 34.78
C ASN A 97 11.98 -11.53 35.61
N SER A 98 12.27 -12.19 36.74
CA SER A 98 11.24 -12.70 37.66
C SER A 98 10.38 -11.59 38.28
N ARG A 99 10.98 -10.42 38.54
CA ARG A 99 10.23 -9.26 39.05
C ARG A 99 9.41 -8.57 37.97
N TYR A 100 9.92 -8.51 36.74
CA TYR A 100 9.22 -7.92 35.61
C TYR A 100 8.01 -8.76 35.18
N SER A 101 8.10 -10.10 35.17
CA SER A 101 6.96 -10.97 34.80
C SER A 101 5.72 -10.74 35.69
N ASN A 102 5.93 -10.34 36.95
CA ASN A 102 4.85 -10.04 37.88
C ASN A 102 4.23 -8.64 37.66
N LEU A 103 4.89 -7.75 36.91
CA LEU A 103 4.38 -6.40 36.62
C LEU A 103 3.28 -6.39 35.57
N GLU A 104 3.39 -7.23 34.55
CA GLU A 104 2.37 -7.34 33.49
C GLU A 104 1.07 -7.93 34.02
N ALA A 105 1.15 -8.93 34.91
CA ALA A 105 -0.01 -9.48 35.60
C ALA A 105 -0.65 -8.46 36.57
N LEU A 106 0.17 -7.68 37.30
CA LEU A 106 -0.31 -6.63 38.20
C LEU A 106 -0.96 -5.46 37.45
N TYR A 107 -0.41 -5.09 36.29
CA TYR A 107 -0.97 -4.07 35.41
C TYR A 107 -2.35 -4.50 34.89
N THR A 108 -2.44 -5.71 34.34
CA THR A 108 -3.68 -6.24 33.74
C THR A 108 -4.80 -6.31 34.78
N SER A 109 -4.52 -6.88 35.95
CA SER A 109 -5.50 -6.99 37.05
C SER A 109 -5.92 -5.64 37.64
N SER A 110 -5.01 -4.67 37.74
CA SER A 110 -5.35 -3.34 38.29
C SER A 110 -6.08 -2.44 37.30
N ALA A 111 -5.77 -2.55 36.00
CA ALA A 111 -6.42 -1.78 34.94
C ALA A 111 -7.87 -2.22 34.71
N GLU A 112 -8.16 -3.51 34.88
CA GLU A 112 -9.54 -4.04 34.83
C GLU A 112 -10.36 -3.62 36.06
N ALA A 113 -9.71 -3.53 37.23
CA ALA A 113 -10.38 -3.21 38.49
C ALA A 113 -10.66 -1.71 38.71
N ASP A 114 -9.91 -0.80 38.08
CA ASP A 114 -10.12 0.65 38.20
C ASP A 114 -9.92 1.40 36.85
N PRO A 115 -10.91 1.35 35.94
CA PRO A 115 -10.81 1.93 34.59
C PRO A 115 -10.64 3.45 34.58
N ILE A 116 -11.05 4.14 35.66
CA ILE A 116 -11.04 5.60 35.77
C ILE A 116 -9.60 6.13 35.89
N HIS A 117 -8.71 5.40 36.56
CA HIS A 117 -7.30 5.78 36.76
C HIS A 117 -6.32 4.98 35.90
N GLN A 118 -6.83 4.38 34.81
CA GLN A 118 -6.05 3.50 33.95
C GLN A 118 -4.86 4.23 33.30
N ALA A 119 -5.00 5.51 32.98
CA ALA A 119 -3.93 6.31 32.37
C ALA A 119 -2.74 6.53 33.32
N GLU A 120 -2.99 6.78 34.60
CA GLU A 120 -1.96 6.97 35.62
C GLU A 120 -1.27 5.64 35.97
N ILE A 121 -2.04 4.54 36.08
CA ILE A 121 -1.50 3.18 36.25
C ILE A 121 -0.60 2.81 35.06
N PHE A 122 -1.05 3.09 33.83
CA PHE A 122 -0.29 2.81 32.61
C PHE A 122 1.00 3.61 32.50
N THR A 123 0.97 4.89 32.90
CA THR A 123 2.17 5.74 32.91
C THR A 123 3.22 5.20 33.88
N ALA A 124 2.80 4.77 35.08
CA ALA A 124 3.69 4.17 36.06
C ALA A 124 4.25 2.81 35.60
N PHE A 125 3.43 1.95 35.00
CA PHE A 125 3.86 0.69 34.39
C PHE A 125 4.86 0.91 33.25
N SER A 126 4.58 1.84 32.34
CA SER A 126 5.43 2.16 31.17
C SER A 126 6.81 2.67 31.59
N THR A 127 6.88 3.42 32.70
CA THR A 127 8.14 3.91 33.25
C THR A 127 8.98 2.74 33.82
N ALA A 128 8.36 1.80 34.54
CA ALA A 128 9.02 0.60 35.01
C ALA A 128 9.47 -0.32 33.85
N LYS A 129 8.64 -0.46 32.81
CA LYS A 129 8.97 -1.22 31.59
C LYS A 129 10.15 -0.63 30.83
N SER A 130 10.19 0.70 30.68
CA SER A 130 11.31 1.39 30.04
C SER A 130 12.63 1.14 30.78
N ALA A 131 12.62 1.18 32.12
CA ALA A 131 13.79 0.85 32.93
C ALA A 131 14.24 -0.61 32.78
N TYR A 132 13.30 -1.55 32.58
CA TYR A 132 13.63 -2.95 32.30
C TYR A 132 14.24 -3.15 30.91
N VAL A 133 13.69 -2.50 29.88
CA VAL A 133 14.23 -2.53 28.50
C VAL A 133 15.64 -1.95 28.46
N GLU A 134 15.88 -0.83 29.14
CA GLU A 134 17.23 -0.24 29.25
C GLU A 134 18.22 -1.23 29.90
N LEU A 135 17.79 -1.93 30.95
CA LEU A 135 18.57 -2.96 31.63
C LEU A 135 18.88 -4.17 30.74
N GLN A 136 17.90 -4.66 29.97
CA GLN A 136 18.10 -5.77 29.03
C GLN A 136 19.03 -5.39 27.88
N ASN A 137 18.82 -4.22 27.28
CA ASN A 137 19.66 -3.73 26.19
C ASN A 137 21.12 -3.60 26.66
N PHE A 138 21.34 -3.05 27.86
CA PHE A 138 22.68 -2.98 28.43
C PHE A 138 23.29 -4.37 28.63
N TYR A 139 22.54 -5.34 29.17
CA TYR A 139 23.04 -6.70 29.35
C TYR A 139 23.42 -7.39 28.03
N TYR A 140 22.54 -7.36 27.03
CA TYR A 140 22.77 -8.06 25.76
C TYR A 140 23.90 -7.42 24.93
N HIS A 141 23.91 -6.09 24.82
CA HIS A 141 24.89 -5.39 23.98
C HIS A 141 26.24 -5.22 24.68
N GLU A 142 26.26 -4.90 25.97
CA GLU A 142 27.51 -4.55 26.64
C GLU A 142 28.15 -5.71 27.40
N ILE A 143 27.38 -6.66 27.95
CA ILE A 143 27.95 -7.73 28.79
C ILE A 143 27.97 -9.07 28.06
N LYS A 144 26.85 -9.50 27.47
CA LYS A 144 26.73 -10.81 26.82
C LYS A 144 27.62 -10.92 25.58
N GLY A 145 27.61 -9.89 24.72
CA GLY A 145 28.50 -9.82 23.56
C GLY A 145 30.00 -9.93 23.91
N LYS A 146 30.43 -9.25 24.98
CA LYS A 146 31.85 -9.28 25.45
C LYS A 146 32.23 -10.63 26.07
N ALA A 147 31.31 -11.31 26.75
CA ALA A 147 31.55 -12.65 27.30
C ALA A 147 31.62 -13.75 26.23
N GLU A 148 30.95 -13.55 25.08
CA GLU A 148 30.98 -14.45 23.94
C GLU A 148 32.20 -14.22 23.02
N GLU A 149 32.69 -12.98 22.89
CA GLU A 149 33.92 -12.66 22.15
C GLU A 149 35.17 -13.40 22.68
N GLU A 150 35.23 -13.70 23.99
CA GLU A 150 36.35 -14.48 24.56
C GLU A 150 36.27 -15.98 24.22
N LYS A 151 35.07 -16.53 23.97
CA LYS A 151 34.89 -17.90 23.43
C LYS A 151 35.34 -17.97 21.97
N ILE A 152 35.10 -16.92 21.19
CA ILE A 152 35.46 -16.84 19.77
C ILE A 152 36.97 -16.57 19.58
N GLN A 153 37.62 -15.75 20.42
CA GLN A 153 39.07 -15.53 20.37
C GLN A 153 39.91 -16.78 20.74
N LYS A 154 39.35 -17.77 21.45
CA LYS A 154 39.98 -19.08 21.64
C LYS A 154 39.91 -19.99 20.41
N ALA A 155 38.90 -19.83 19.57
CA ALA A 155 38.80 -20.57 18.31
C ALA A 155 39.73 -19.99 17.24
N SER A 156 39.87 -18.66 17.16
CA SER A 156 40.71 -18.04 16.12
C SER A 156 42.22 -18.06 16.44
N LYS A 157 42.64 -17.99 17.72
CA LYS A 157 44.07 -18.07 18.11
C LYS A 157 44.72 -19.45 17.94
N LYS A 158 43.94 -20.51 17.68
CA LYS A 158 44.47 -21.83 17.27
C LYS A 158 44.67 -21.95 15.75
N SER A 159 44.13 -21.01 14.96
CA SER A 159 44.20 -21.01 13.48
C SER A 159 45.09 -19.91 12.88
N LEU A 160 45.52 -18.92 13.68
CA LEU A 160 46.27 -17.73 13.22
C LEU A 160 47.76 -17.69 13.63
N ALA A 161 48.32 -18.78 14.15
CA ALA A 161 49.76 -18.89 14.39
C ALA A 161 50.56 -19.26 13.11
N ASN A 162 49.88 -19.55 11.99
CA ASN A 162 50.52 -20.12 10.79
C ASN A 162 50.48 -19.26 9.54
N ASN A 163 50.01 -18.01 9.56
CA ASN A 163 50.07 -17.17 8.37
C ASN A 163 50.30 -15.69 8.68
N ARG A 164 51.47 -15.23 8.24
CA ARG A 164 51.90 -13.83 7.96
C ARG A 164 52.08 -12.92 9.19
N LYS A 165 53.26 -12.44 9.59
CA LYS A 165 54.55 -12.20 8.88
C LYS A 165 54.35 -11.81 7.43
N GLU A 166 53.77 -10.64 7.21
CA GLU A 166 54.20 -9.67 6.20
C GLU A 166 53.25 -8.46 6.18
N LYS A 167 53.87 -7.28 6.19
CA LYS A 167 53.31 -5.94 5.92
C LYS A 167 52.55 -5.22 7.04
N GLU A 168 53.38 -4.60 7.89
CA GLU A 168 53.17 -3.25 8.38
C GLU A 168 53.11 -2.19 7.26
N ALA A 169 52.61 -1.01 7.66
CA ALA A 169 52.75 0.33 7.07
C ALA A 169 51.63 0.82 6.14
N SER A 170 50.70 1.61 6.69
CA SER A 170 50.76 3.09 6.60
C SER A 170 49.64 3.77 7.40
N SER A 171 50.03 4.85 8.08
CA SER A 171 49.25 5.87 8.80
C SER A 171 48.34 6.65 7.82
N GLU A 172 47.35 7.49 8.19
CA GLU A 172 47.46 8.63 9.10
C GLU A 172 46.09 9.30 9.36
N LYS A 173 46.02 10.07 10.46
CA LYS A 173 44.89 10.85 10.98
C LYS A 173 44.69 12.17 10.22
N HIS A 174 43.48 12.73 10.29
CA HIS A 174 43.33 14.17 10.54
C HIS A 174 42.02 14.50 11.29
N GLU A 175 42.16 15.25 12.39
CA GLU A 175 41.10 15.92 13.16
C GLU A 175 40.67 17.23 12.49
N THR A 176 39.41 17.66 12.68
CA THR A 176 39.03 19.01 13.14
C THR A 176 37.52 19.12 13.39
N THR A 177 37.16 19.77 14.51
CA THR A 177 35.86 20.41 14.85
C THR A 177 36.21 21.86 15.28
N PRO A 178 35.34 22.91 15.23
CA PRO A 178 34.09 22.97 16.02
C PRO A 178 32.91 23.88 15.53
N ASP A 179 31.72 23.58 16.07
CA ASP A 179 30.56 24.38 16.56
C ASP A 179 29.88 25.62 15.88
N LYS A 180 28.52 25.51 15.85
CA LYS A 180 27.40 26.46 16.15
C LYS A 180 27.09 27.73 15.32
N SER A 181 25.84 27.80 14.81
CA SER A 181 24.73 28.59 15.42
C SER A 181 23.41 28.48 14.60
N GLU A 182 22.30 28.32 15.31
CA GLU A 182 20.90 28.35 14.82
C GLU A 182 20.33 29.77 14.90
N GLY A 183 19.43 30.12 13.96
CA GLY A 183 18.61 31.32 14.00
C GLY A 183 17.50 31.30 12.93
N ASP A 184 16.27 31.09 13.41
CA ASP A 184 14.94 31.43 12.88
C ASP A 184 14.67 31.56 11.36
N LYS A 185 13.76 30.71 10.85
CA LYS A 185 12.99 30.97 9.63
C LYS A 185 11.53 30.55 9.80
N GLN A 186 10.66 31.54 10.02
CA GLN A 186 9.20 31.39 10.02
C GLN A 186 8.54 32.21 8.89
N SER A 187 9.20 32.34 7.73
CA SER A 187 8.63 33.04 6.56
C SER A 187 8.86 32.38 5.18
N GLU A 188 9.18 31.08 5.11
CA GLU A 188 9.60 30.44 3.85
C GLU A 188 8.47 29.90 2.94
N THR A 189 7.21 29.84 3.38
CA THR A 189 6.13 29.25 2.57
C THR A 189 5.59 30.14 1.46
N ASP A 190 5.63 31.47 1.62
CA ASP A 190 5.15 32.41 0.59
C ASP A 190 6.25 32.78 -0.43
N SER A 191 7.52 32.58 -0.06
CA SER A 191 8.69 32.81 -0.94
C SER A 191 8.79 31.75 -2.05
N TYR A 192 8.40 30.50 -1.76
CA TYR A 192 8.64 29.37 -2.67
C TYR A 192 7.77 29.41 -3.94
N PHE A 193 6.52 29.87 -3.83
CA PHE A 193 5.61 30.00 -5.00
C PHE A 193 5.96 31.20 -5.90
N ALA A 194 6.49 32.29 -5.33
CA ALA A 194 6.97 33.44 -6.09
C ALA A 194 8.32 33.17 -6.79
N GLU A 195 9.18 32.38 -6.15
CA GLU A 195 10.48 31.96 -6.69
C GLU A 195 10.30 30.94 -7.83
N LEU A 196 9.27 30.07 -7.77
CA LEU A 196 8.94 29.15 -8.87
C LEU A 196 8.42 29.87 -10.11
N GLY A 197 7.53 30.87 -9.94
CA GLY A 197 7.03 31.68 -11.07
C GLY A 197 8.15 32.46 -11.76
N THR A 198 9.06 33.07 -10.99
CA THR A 198 10.21 33.81 -11.54
C THR A 198 11.29 32.91 -12.15
N GLN A 199 11.41 31.64 -11.72
CA GLN A 199 12.29 30.66 -12.36
C GLN A 199 11.73 30.18 -13.71
N ILE A 200 10.40 30.04 -13.82
CA ILE A 200 9.72 29.69 -15.08
C ILE A 200 9.86 30.82 -16.11
N ASP A 201 9.62 32.07 -15.71
CA ASP A 201 9.76 33.22 -16.61
C ASP A 201 11.21 33.38 -17.12
N ARG A 202 12.21 33.19 -16.25
CA ARG A 202 13.65 33.21 -16.64
C ARG A 202 14.06 32.06 -17.56
N LEU A 203 13.41 30.90 -17.43
CA LEU A 203 13.63 29.76 -18.32
C LEU A 203 13.02 30.01 -19.70
N LEU A 204 11.82 30.59 -19.76
CA LEU A 204 11.18 30.99 -21.01
C LEU A 204 11.98 32.09 -21.73
N GLU A 205 12.48 33.09 -20.99
CA GLU A 205 13.28 34.19 -21.55
C GLU A 205 14.67 33.72 -22.02
N LYS A 206 15.30 32.75 -21.32
CA LYS A 206 16.53 32.07 -21.79
C LYS A 206 16.29 31.26 -23.06
N LEU A 207 15.17 30.54 -23.14
CA LEU A 207 14.81 29.76 -24.33
C LEU A 207 14.51 30.64 -25.54
N GLU A 208 13.94 31.83 -25.34
CA GLU A 208 13.76 32.82 -26.41
C GLU A 208 15.09 33.47 -26.85
N GLN A 209 15.98 33.79 -25.91
CA GLN A 209 17.30 34.36 -26.23
C GLN A 209 18.23 33.36 -26.94
N GLU A 210 18.21 32.07 -26.56
CA GLU A 210 18.98 31.01 -27.24
C GLU A 210 18.46 30.72 -28.65
N LYS A 211 17.18 31.02 -28.94
CA LYS A 211 16.59 30.93 -30.28
C LYS A 211 17.12 32.02 -31.23
N THR A 212 17.51 33.18 -30.69
CA THR A 212 18.09 34.31 -31.45
C THR A 212 19.62 34.26 -31.61
N SER A 213 20.34 33.40 -30.89
CA SER A 213 21.81 33.29 -30.95
C SER A 213 22.33 32.07 -31.73
N LEU A 214 21.46 31.34 -32.44
CA LEU A 214 21.89 30.26 -33.33
C LEU A 214 22.65 30.84 -34.53
N PRO A 215 23.90 30.39 -34.82
CA PRO A 215 24.60 30.77 -36.04
C PRO A 215 23.77 30.33 -37.25
N ALA A 216 23.74 31.18 -38.29
CA ALA A 216 23.13 30.82 -39.57
C ALA A 216 23.68 29.46 -40.06
N PRO A 217 22.83 28.57 -40.61
CA PRO A 217 23.21 27.21 -40.93
C PRO A 217 24.27 27.24 -42.04
N ASN A 218 25.48 26.76 -41.72
CA ASN A 218 26.48 26.44 -42.73
C ASN A 218 25.89 25.38 -43.67
N GLU A 219 25.93 25.65 -44.98
CA GLU A 219 25.32 24.89 -46.08
C GLU A 219 25.93 23.48 -46.34
N LYS A 220 26.28 22.71 -45.30
CA LYS A 220 26.79 21.33 -45.43
C LYS A 220 26.12 20.30 -44.51
N LEU A 221 24.82 20.48 -44.23
CA LEU A 221 24.00 19.57 -43.42
C LEU A 221 22.68 19.21 -44.13
N THR A 222 22.71 19.00 -45.44
CA THR A 222 21.52 18.80 -46.28
C THR A 222 20.96 17.37 -46.34
N ASN A 223 21.50 16.40 -45.58
CA ASN A 223 20.99 15.01 -45.55
C ASN A 223 20.71 14.47 -44.13
N LEU A 224 20.36 15.33 -43.16
CA LEU A 224 19.68 14.85 -41.95
C LEU A 224 18.18 14.80 -42.26
N GLU A 225 17.65 13.58 -42.40
CA GLU A 225 16.22 13.35 -42.26
C GLU A 225 15.72 14.08 -41.00
N LYS A 226 14.61 14.82 -41.13
CA LYS A 226 14.12 15.71 -40.10
C LYS A 226 13.90 14.92 -38.80
N LEU A 227 14.68 15.22 -37.76
CA LEU A 227 14.43 14.80 -36.38
C LEU A 227 12.97 15.14 -36.04
N ARG A 228 12.11 14.13 -35.93
CA ARG A 228 10.74 14.31 -35.47
C ARG A 228 10.72 14.06 -33.97
N VAL A 229 10.19 15.03 -33.23
CA VAL A 229 9.95 14.91 -31.79
C VAL A 229 8.45 14.82 -31.59
N THR A 230 8.00 13.82 -30.84
CA THR A 230 6.62 13.75 -30.35
C THR A 230 6.64 13.52 -28.85
N GLY A 231 5.62 13.98 -28.14
CA GLY A 231 5.61 13.79 -26.69
C GLY A 231 4.26 13.98 -26.01
N ASP A 232 4.20 13.52 -24.76
CA ASP A 232 3.10 13.74 -23.83
C ASP A 232 3.58 14.45 -22.57
N PHE A 233 2.80 15.43 -22.13
CA PHE A 233 2.93 16.08 -20.83
C PHE A 233 1.64 15.90 -20.04
N SER A 234 1.76 15.38 -18.82
CA SER A 234 0.64 15.21 -17.89
C SER A 234 0.96 15.85 -16.54
N LEU A 235 0.09 16.75 -16.09
CA LEU A 235 0.09 17.25 -14.71
C LEU A 235 -1.11 16.66 -13.98
N LEU A 236 -0.88 16.02 -12.84
CA LEU A 236 -1.90 15.48 -11.96
C LEU A 236 -1.76 16.08 -10.56
N LEU A 237 -2.85 16.64 -10.04
CA LEU A 237 -2.95 17.03 -8.64
C LEU A 237 -4.11 16.26 -8.02
N ALA A 238 -3.81 15.45 -7.00
CA ALA A 238 -4.78 14.76 -6.18
C ALA A 238 -4.67 15.21 -4.72
N LYS A 239 -5.80 15.40 -4.07
CA LYS A 239 -5.87 15.64 -2.63
C LYS A 239 -6.96 14.77 -2.03
N ASN A 240 -6.59 13.99 -1.02
CA ASN A 240 -7.49 13.17 -0.23
C ASN A 240 -7.30 13.51 1.26
N ASP A 241 -8.39 13.83 1.96
CA ASP A 241 -8.35 14.06 3.40
C ASP A 241 -8.83 12.80 4.14
N GLU A 242 -7.88 11.96 4.59
CA GLU A 242 -8.17 10.77 5.40
C GLU A 242 -7.85 11.01 6.88
N THR A 243 -8.65 10.41 7.77
CA THR A 243 -8.31 10.31 9.19
C THR A 243 -8.05 8.84 9.49
N GLU A 244 -6.95 8.45 10.14
CA GLU A 244 -6.71 7.07 10.65
C GLU A 244 -6.59 7.05 12.17
N ASN A 245 -7.07 5.97 12.79
CA ASN A 245 -6.79 5.65 14.19
C ASN A 245 -5.93 4.39 14.13
N ILE A 246 -4.63 4.50 14.42
CA ILE A 246 -3.73 3.34 14.37
C ILE A 246 -4.00 2.52 15.64
N GLN A 247 -4.58 1.32 15.48
CA GLN A 247 -4.54 0.30 16.53
C GLN A 247 -3.20 -0.41 16.46
N GLY A 248 -2.33 -0.19 17.45
CA GLY A 248 -1.14 -1.01 17.62
C GLY A 248 -1.51 -2.44 18.04
N LEU A 249 -0.67 -3.41 17.69
CA LEU A 249 -0.77 -4.85 18.00
C LEU A 249 -0.83 -5.20 19.51
N ILE A 250 -0.83 -4.22 20.41
CA ILE A 250 -0.90 -4.40 21.86
C ILE A 250 -1.77 -3.26 22.45
N PRO A 251 -2.94 -3.54 23.06
CA PRO A 251 -3.71 -2.55 23.79
C PRO A 251 -2.95 -1.99 25.01
N PRO A 252 -3.09 -0.70 25.39
CA PRO A 252 -3.93 0.34 24.80
C PRO A 252 -3.10 1.56 24.37
N PHE A 253 -2.75 1.66 23.10
CA PHE A 253 -2.37 2.96 22.52
C PHE A 253 -3.49 3.42 21.59
N LYS A 254 -4.34 4.33 22.09
CA LYS A 254 -5.08 5.27 21.24
C LYS A 254 -4.33 6.59 21.30
N SER A 255 -3.47 6.86 20.32
CA SER A 255 -3.15 8.24 19.99
C SER A 255 -4.04 8.63 18.82
N GLU A 256 -4.98 9.55 19.05
CA GLU A 256 -5.56 10.30 17.94
C GLU A 256 -4.44 11.17 17.39
N LYS A 257 -3.90 10.75 16.25
CA LYS A 257 -3.09 11.62 15.43
C LYS A 257 -3.94 11.90 14.20
N THR A 258 -4.43 13.13 14.07
CA THR A 258 -4.95 13.60 12.79
C THR A 258 -3.84 13.39 11.77
N LEU A 259 -4.02 12.46 10.83
CA LEU A 259 -3.09 12.36 9.72
C LEU A 259 -3.19 13.63 8.90
N LYS A 260 -2.01 14.13 8.52
CA LYS A 260 -1.88 15.21 7.57
C LYS A 260 -2.47 14.73 6.24
N LYS A 261 -3.07 15.67 5.53
CA LYS A 261 -3.68 15.55 4.20
C LYS A 261 -2.88 14.61 3.29
N ASN A 262 -3.54 13.64 2.65
CA ASN A 262 -2.95 12.77 1.64
C ASN A 262 -2.92 13.52 0.30
N GLU A 263 -1.87 14.33 0.11
CA GLU A 263 -1.65 15.10 -1.12
C GLU A 263 -0.72 14.33 -2.07
N PHE A 264 -1.10 14.27 -3.34
CA PHE A 264 -0.32 13.67 -4.42
C PHE A 264 -0.22 14.67 -5.58
N GLY A 265 0.98 15.12 -5.88
CA GLY A 265 1.30 15.83 -7.11
C GLY A 265 2.10 14.91 -8.03
N LYS A 266 1.79 14.90 -9.32
CA LYS A 266 2.57 14.20 -10.33
C LYS A 266 2.73 15.05 -11.59
N LEU A 267 3.95 15.08 -12.10
CA LEU A 267 4.32 15.72 -13.35
C LEU A 267 5.02 14.67 -14.21
N LYS A 268 4.49 14.39 -15.39
CA LYS A 268 5.08 13.44 -16.33
C LYS A 268 5.39 14.14 -17.64
N LEU A 269 6.59 13.90 -18.15
CA LEU A 269 7.03 14.27 -19.48
C LEU A 269 7.51 13.00 -20.20
N SER A 270 7.10 12.82 -21.44
CA SER A 270 7.58 11.74 -22.30
C SER A 270 7.90 12.34 -23.66
N LEU A 271 9.13 12.14 -24.12
CA LEU A 271 9.63 12.64 -25.39
C LEU A 271 10.18 11.46 -26.19
N GLU A 272 9.80 11.40 -27.46
CA GLU A 272 10.24 10.42 -28.43
C GLU A 272 10.88 11.14 -29.62
N TRP A 273 12.12 10.77 -29.95
CA TRP A 273 12.86 11.30 -31.08
C TRP A 273 13.11 10.20 -32.12
N ASP A 274 12.55 10.38 -33.31
CA ASP A 274 12.89 9.60 -34.49
C ASP A 274 14.24 10.05 -35.04
N LEU A 275 15.33 9.38 -34.66
CA LEU A 275 16.68 9.72 -35.12
C LEU A 275 16.91 9.33 -36.58
N ASN A 276 16.30 8.20 -36.99
CA ASN A 276 16.24 7.68 -38.35
C ASN A 276 15.15 6.57 -38.41
N PRO A 277 14.77 6.05 -39.59
CA PRO A 277 13.71 5.03 -39.73
C PRO A 277 13.92 3.72 -38.95
N GLU A 278 15.12 3.49 -38.41
CA GLU A 278 15.47 2.28 -37.66
C GLU A 278 15.75 2.55 -36.18
N THR A 279 15.86 3.81 -35.75
CA THR A 279 16.35 4.18 -34.41
C THR A 279 15.50 5.26 -33.77
N ILE A 280 14.96 4.95 -32.59
CA ILE A 280 14.11 5.83 -31.80
C ILE A 280 14.79 6.03 -30.43
N LEU A 281 14.88 7.27 -29.98
CA LEU A 281 15.29 7.61 -28.62
C LEU A 281 14.06 8.01 -27.82
N ILE A 282 13.93 7.48 -26.61
CA ILE A 282 12.81 7.75 -25.71
C ILE A 282 13.37 8.31 -24.40
N PHE A 283 12.82 9.42 -23.95
CA PHE A 283 13.10 10.02 -22.64
C PHE A 283 11.81 10.20 -21.88
N LYS A 284 11.78 9.78 -20.62
CA LYS A 284 10.63 10.00 -19.75
C LYS A 284 11.10 10.56 -18.42
N GLU A 285 10.44 11.59 -17.94
CA GLU A 285 10.53 12.06 -16.57
C GLU A 285 9.19 11.97 -15.88
N ASP A 286 9.21 11.55 -14.62
CA ASP A 286 8.04 11.49 -13.76
C ASP A 286 8.45 12.00 -12.37
N PHE A 287 7.97 13.18 -12.01
CA PHE A 287 8.16 13.76 -10.68
C PHE A 287 6.89 13.54 -9.87
N GLN A 288 7.04 12.95 -8.70
CA GLN A 288 5.93 12.69 -7.79
C GLN A 288 6.22 13.32 -6.44
N ALA A 289 5.23 14.02 -5.88
CA ALA A 289 5.25 14.56 -4.54
C ALA A 289 4.09 13.93 -3.77
N ARG A 290 4.39 13.17 -2.72
CA ARG A 290 3.40 12.43 -1.93
C ARG A 290 3.48 12.85 -0.48
N GLU A 291 2.35 13.06 0.18
CA GLU A 291 2.31 13.31 1.62
C GLU A 291 1.22 12.45 2.26
N LYS A 292 1.47 11.16 2.55
CA LYS A 292 0.50 10.34 3.33
C LYS A 292 0.78 10.36 4.84
N TYR A 293 2.04 10.57 5.22
CA TYR A 293 2.52 10.63 6.61
C TYR A 293 3.71 11.59 6.78
N GLU A 294 4.57 11.61 5.76
CA GLU A 294 5.67 12.54 5.57
C GLU A 294 5.74 12.92 4.09
N LYS A 295 6.25 14.12 3.79
CA LYS A 295 6.37 14.61 2.40
C LYS A 295 7.52 13.92 1.69
N THR A 296 7.22 12.99 0.80
CA THR A 296 8.20 12.28 -0.03
C THR A 296 8.22 12.86 -1.43
N LEU A 297 9.41 13.14 -1.95
CA LEU A 297 9.62 13.56 -3.33
C LEU A 297 10.30 12.43 -4.10
N GLU A 298 9.77 12.09 -5.25
CA GLU A 298 10.30 11.06 -6.12
C GLU A 298 10.52 11.61 -7.51
N HIS A 299 11.64 11.20 -8.11
CA HIS A 299 11.95 11.50 -9.49
C HIS A 299 12.32 10.20 -10.18
N PHE A 300 11.59 9.86 -11.23
CA PHE A 300 11.89 8.76 -12.11
C PHE A 300 12.33 9.31 -13.46
N THR A 301 13.44 8.79 -13.98
CA THR A 301 13.98 9.15 -15.29
C THR A 301 14.22 7.87 -16.07
N THR A 302 13.66 7.76 -17.26
CA THR A 302 13.95 6.67 -18.20
C THR A 302 14.61 7.25 -19.43
N LEU A 303 15.76 6.70 -19.79
CA LEU A 303 16.38 6.90 -21.11
C LEU A 303 16.42 5.56 -21.83
N ALA A 304 15.81 5.46 -23.00
CA ALA A 304 15.80 4.24 -23.79
C ALA A 304 16.16 4.48 -25.25
N LEU A 305 17.02 3.62 -25.79
CA LEU A 305 17.35 3.58 -27.21
C LEU A 305 16.75 2.31 -27.81
N GLN A 306 15.84 2.49 -28.75
CA GLN A 306 15.26 1.42 -29.56
C GLN A 306 15.95 1.40 -30.93
N LYS A 307 16.47 0.24 -31.32
CA LYS A 307 17.10 0.02 -32.62
C LYS A 307 16.52 -1.21 -33.31
N LYS A 308 15.97 -1.02 -34.50
CA LYS A 308 15.55 -2.10 -35.41
C LYS A 308 16.79 -2.87 -35.90
N VAL A 309 16.74 -4.18 -35.84
CA VAL A 309 17.87 -5.07 -36.23
C VAL A 309 17.51 -6.10 -37.31
N GLY A 310 16.24 -6.14 -37.70
CA GLY A 310 15.75 -6.96 -38.79
C GLY A 310 14.29 -6.65 -39.09
N ASN A 311 13.69 -7.39 -40.02
CA ASN A 311 12.27 -7.30 -40.28
C ASN A 311 11.50 -7.71 -39.02
N ASN A 312 10.75 -6.76 -38.45
CA ASN A 312 9.96 -6.91 -37.23
C ASN A 312 10.76 -7.36 -35.99
N SER A 313 12.00 -6.91 -35.86
CA SER A 313 12.79 -7.15 -34.65
C SER A 313 13.58 -5.94 -34.24
N TYR A 314 13.66 -5.71 -32.94
CA TYR A 314 14.30 -4.54 -32.35
C TYR A 314 14.95 -4.87 -31.01
N PHE A 315 16.05 -4.18 -30.74
CA PHE A 315 16.67 -4.14 -29.42
C PHE A 315 16.31 -2.83 -28.74
N VAL A 316 16.01 -2.90 -27.45
CA VAL A 316 15.82 -1.75 -26.58
C VAL A 316 16.85 -1.82 -25.48
N LEU A 317 17.69 -0.80 -25.38
CA LEU A 317 18.57 -0.58 -24.23
C LEU A 317 17.96 0.54 -23.40
N SER A 318 17.62 0.28 -22.14
CA SER A 318 17.05 1.28 -21.24
C SER A 318 17.86 1.43 -19.97
N ASP A 319 17.87 2.65 -19.45
CA ASP A 319 18.34 3.01 -18.11
C ASP A 319 17.20 3.70 -17.37
N ASP A 320 16.70 3.05 -16.33
CA ASP A 320 15.59 3.50 -15.49
C ASP A 320 16.16 3.91 -14.12
N PHE A 321 16.24 5.22 -13.89
CA PHE A 321 16.73 5.80 -12.64
C PHE A 321 15.55 6.26 -11.78
N GLN A 322 15.64 6.01 -10.47
CA GLN A 322 14.69 6.56 -9.48
C GLN A 322 15.48 7.19 -8.34
N ARG A 323 15.06 8.38 -7.92
CA ARG A 323 15.50 9.00 -6.67
C ARG A 323 14.30 9.24 -5.77
N THR A 324 14.43 8.89 -4.49
CA THR A 324 13.42 9.16 -3.47
C THR A 324 14.03 9.95 -2.33
N ASP A 325 13.48 11.15 -2.07
CA ASP A 325 13.89 12.06 -1.02
C ASP A 325 12.81 12.16 0.06
N TYR A 326 13.17 11.82 1.30
CA TYR A 326 12.33 11.97 2.48
C TYR A 326 12.71 13.24 3.26
N PRO A 327 11.82 13.80 4.11
CA PRO A 327 12.13 14.96 4.93
C PRO A 327 13.23 14.65 5.96
N SER A 328 13.20 13.45 6.53
CA SER A 328 14.27 12.91 7.37
C SER A 328 15.39 12.35 6.48
N ARG A 329 16.23 13.27 5.97
CA ARG A 329 17.32 12.97 5.03
C ARG A 329 18.41 12.03 5.56
N SER A 330 18.36 11.68 6.85
CA SER A 330 19.47 11.01 7.52
C SER A 330 19.62 9.52 7.22
N TYR A 331 18.58 8.80 6.77
CA TYR A 331 18.65 7.35 6.52
C TYR A 331 17.67 6.78 5.48
N LYS A 332 16.66 7.54 5.04
CA LYS A 332 15.60 7.00 4.18
C LYS A 332 15.79 7.27 2.69
N ASN A 333 16.59 8.29 2.33
CA ASN A 333 16.80 8.65 0.94
C ASN A 333 17.56 7.55 0.21
N PHE A 334 17.06 7.17 -0.97
CA PHE A 334 17.69 6.16 -1.80
C PHE A 334 17.62 6.51 -3.28
N LYS A 335 18.52 5.87 -4.03
CA LYS A 335 18.58 5.88 -5.49
C LYS A 335 18.48 4.45 -5.98
N ASN A 336 17.62 4.21 -6.95
CA ASN A 336 17.58 2.97 -7.71
C ASN A 336 18.07 3.25 -9.13
N ASN A 337 18.75 2.27 -9.71
CA ASN A 337 19.05 2.27 -11.12
C ASN A 337 18.84 0.89 -11.71
N LEU A 338 18.18 0.80 -12.86
CA LEU A 338 17.99 -0.43 -13.62
C LEU A 338 18.46 -0.21 -15.06
N VAL A 339 19.56 -0.86 -15.43
CA VAL A 339 20.00 -0.93 -16.82
C VAL A 339 19.53 -2.27 -17.39
N LYS A 340 18.81 -2.24 -18.51
CA LYS A 340 18.21 -3.44 -19.11
C LYS A 340 18.36 -3.44 -20.62
N ALA A 341 18.74 -4.59 -21.17
CA ALA A 341 18.68 -4.84 -22.61
C ALA A 341 17.51 -5.78 -22.89
N THR A 342 16.69 -5.45 -23.89
CA THR A 342 15.53 -6.23 -24.30
C THR A 342 15.61 -6.48 -25.80
N TYR A 343 15.50 -7.74 -26.21
CA TYR A 343 15.29 -8.14 -27.59
C TYR A 343 13.81 -8.43 -27.80
N ILE A 344 13.23 -7.90 -28.87
CA ILE A 344 11.85 -8.13 -29.25
C ILE A 344 11.79 -8.57 -30.71
N LYS A 345 10.99 -9.59 -30.98
CA LYS A 345 10.71 -10.09 -32.32
C LYS A 345 9.22 -10.32 -32.47
N GLU A 346 8.66 -9.73 -33.51
CA GLU A 346 7.25 -9.81 -33.85
C GLU A 346 7.08 -10.48 -35.21
N SER A 347 6.00 -11.24 -35.34
CA SER A 347 5.56 -11.86 -36.58
C SER A 347 4.03 -11.95 -36.54
N SER A 348 3.40 -12.22 -37.68
CA SER A 348 1.95 -12.39 -37.74
C SER A 348 1.42 -13.51 -36.83
N GLU A 349 2.26 -14.51 -36.52
CA GLU A 349 1.87 -15.71 -35.77
C GLU A 349 2.49 -15.78 -34.36
N SER A 350 3.42 -14.89 -34.01
CA SER A 350 4.08 -14.95 -32.70
C SER A 350 4.76 -13.64 -32.33
N THR A 351 4.80 -13.36 -31.02
CA THR A 351 5.64 -12.31 -30.44
C THR A 351 6.57 -12.93 -29.42
N TYR A 352 7.83 -12.53 -29.42
CA TYR A 352 8.86 -12.99 -28.49
C TYR A 352 9.58 -11.79 -27.92
N SER A 353 9.77 -11.76 -26.61
CA SER A 353 10.64 -10.80 -25.95
C SER A 353 11.55 -11.51 -24.95
N ALA A 354 12.79 -11.04 -24.84
CA ALA A 354 13.71 -11.50 -23.81
C ALA A 354 14.54 -10.32 -23.31
N SER A 355 14.71 -10.23 -22.00
CA SER A 355 15.44 -9.16 -21.36
C SER A 355 16.33 -9.67 -20.24
N ALA A 356 17.45 -8.99 -20.08
CA ALA A 356 18.35 -9.14 -18.95
C ALA A 356 18.80 -7.75 -18.49
N GLY A 357 18.90 -7.57 -17.18
CA GLY A 357 19.27 -6.29 -16.60
C GLY A 357 19.90 -6.41 -15.23
N ILE A 358 20.48 -5.30 -14.81
CA ILE A 358 21.09 -5.15 -13.49
C ILE A 358 20.39 -3.99 -12.81
N ALA A 359 19.74 -4.29 -11.69
CA ALA A 359 19.17 -3.30 -10.78
C ALA A 359 20.09 -3.11 -9.57
N ASN A 360 20.11 -1.90 -9.03
CA ASN A 360 20.72 -1.64 -7.73
C ASN A 360 19.90 -0.64 -6.93
N ARG A 361 19.99 -0.74 -5.61
CA ARG A 361 19.52 0.29 -4.66
C ARG A 361 20.67 0.75 -3.80
N ARG A 362 20.78 2.07 -3.62
CA ARG A 362 21.78 2.73 -2.77
C ARG A 362 21.12 3.76 -1.87
N TYR A 363 21.37 3.67 -0.57
CA TYR A 363 20.97 4.70 0.39
C TYR A 363 22.09 5.71 0.58
N ASP A 364 21.75 7.01 0.69
CA ASP A 364 22.77 8.07 0.73
C ASP A 364 23.68 8.01 1.98
N ARG A 365 23.19 7.42 3.09
CA ARG A 365 23.90 7.42 4.39
C ARG A 365 23.91 6.08 5.14
N THR A 366 23.12 5.09 4.73
CA THR A 366 22.99 3.80 5.42
C THR A 366 23.07 2.63 4.43
N SER A 367 24.26 2.08 4.22
CA SER A 367 24.48 1.00 3.24
C SER A 367 23.96 -0.37 3.69
N ILE A 368 23.36 -0.49 4.88
CA ILE A 368 22.95 -1.78 5.49
C ILE A 368 22.05 -2.58 4.54
N THR A 369 21.13 -1.91 3.84
CA THR A 369 20.16 -2.52 2.92
C THR A 369 20.43 -2.21 1.45
N ASP A 370 21.65 -1.78 1.10
CA ASP A 370 22.07 -1.67 -0.29
C ASP A 370 22.10 -3.08 -0.93
N PHE A 371 21.55 -3.21 -2.13
CA PHE A 371 21.55 -4.46 -2.86
C PHE A 371 21.87 -4.29 -4.34
N ASP A 372 22.36 -5.36 -4.93
CA ASP A 372 22.49 -5.56 -6.37
C ASP A 372 21.60 -6.72 -6.77
N GLN A 373 20.92 -6.58 -7.90
CA GLN A 373 19.94 -7.56 -8.38
C GLN A 373 20.13 -7.81 -9.87
N LEU A 374 20.24 -9.08 -10.24
CA LEU A 374 20.16 -9.52 -11.63
C LEU A 374 18.71 -9.82 -11.94
N ILE A 375 18.19 -9.31 -13.06
CA ILE A 375 16.79 -9.48 -13.47
C ILE A 375 16.76 -10.09 -14.86
N PHE A 376 15.90 -11.08 -15.06
CA PHE A 376 15.70 -11.78 -16.32
C PHE A 376 14.21 -11.92 -16.59
N LYS A 377 13.79 -11.73 -17.84
CA LYS A 377 12.41 -12.01 -18.27
C LYS A 377 12.40 -12.46 -19.72
N ALA A 378 11.63 -13.51 -20.02
CA ALA A 378 11.40 -13.98 -21.37
C ALA A 378 9.93 -14.30 -21.56
N THR A 379 9.32 -13.78 -22.61
CA THR A 379 7.91 -13.96 -22.94
C THR A 379 7.77 -14.42 -24.38
N LYS A 380 6.89 -15.38 -24.63
CA LYS A 380 6.52 -15.82 -25.98
C LYS A 380 5.01 -15.97 -26.08
N ASN A 381 4.42 -15.24 -27.01
CA ASN A 381 3.04 -15.44 -27.46
C ASN A 381 3.07 -16.16 -28.82
N THR A 382 2.19 -17.13 -29.02
CA THR A 382 1.97 -17.78 -30.30
C THR A 382 0.48 -17.77 -30.60
N PHE A 383 0.13 -17.38 -31.83
CA PHE A 383 -1.23 -17.28 -32.32
C PHE A 383 -1.36 -18.23 -33.50
N LYS A 384 -2.32 -19.15 -33.42
CA LYS A 384 -2.71 -20.06 -34.49
C LYS A 384 -4.21 -19.92 -34.71
N GLU A 385 -4.70 -20.45 -35.83
CA GLU A 385 -6.14 -20.50 -36.09
C GLU A 385 -6.85 -21.17 -34.90
N ASN A 386 -7.79 -20.45 -34.28
CA ASN A 386 -8.57 -20.88 -33.12
C ASN A 386 -7.74 -21.27 -31.87
N SER A 387 -6.49 -20.82 -31.72
CA SER A 387 -5.74 -21.02 -30.47
C SER A 387 -4.66 -19.99 -30.22
N SER A 388 -4.43 -19.67 -28.95
CA SER A 388 -3.33 -18.84 -28.48
C SER A 388 -2.58 -19.55 -27.36
N SER A 389 -1.28 -19.28 -27.26
CA SER A 389 -0.48 -19.74 -26.14
C SER A 389 0.46 -18.63 -25.68
N HIS A 390 0.56 -18.46 -24.38
CA HIS A 390 1.49 -17.54 -23.73
C HIS A 390 2.41 -18.32 -22.80
N ILE A 391 3.70 -18.00 -22.85
CA ILE A 391 4.71 -18.53 -21.93
C ILE A 391 5.53 -17.34 -21.45
N GLU A 392 5.58 -17.14 -20.14
CA GLU A 392 6.44 -16.14 -19.51
C GLU A 392 7.28 -16.78 -18.41
N TYR A 393 8.58 -16.54 -18.49
CA TYR A 393 9.51 -16.77 -17.40
C TYR A 393 10.02 -15.41 -16.91
N SER A 394 10.04 -15.23 -15.59
CA SER A 394 10.71 -14.10 -14.96
C SER A 394 11.53 -14.59 -13.78
N GLY A 395 12.64 -13.95 -13.50
CA GLY A 395 13.39 -14.27 -12.31
C GLY A 395 14.38 -13.19 -11.94
N ASP A 396 14.73 -13.18 -10.67
CA ASP A 396 15.72 -12.28 -10.12
C ASP A 396 16.60 -12.95 -9.07
N ILE A 397 17.81 -12.42 -8.92
CA ILE A 397 18.78 -12.85 -7.92
C ILE A 397 19.24 -11.58 -7.22
N THR A 398 18.92 -11.45 -5.94
CA THR A 398 19.21 -10.28 -5.13
C THR A 398 20.30 -10.60 -4.11
N SER A 399 21.36 -9.80 -4.09
CA SER A 399 22.41 -9.86 -3.06
C SER A 399 22.55 -8.52 -2.33
N TYR A 400 22.46 -8.57 -1.01
CA TYR A 400 22.62 -7.44 -0.11
C TYR A 400 24.08 -7.30 0.30
N LYS A 401 24.61 -6.08 0.20
CA LYS A 401 26.04 -5.82 0.44
C LYS A 401 26.48 -6.13 1.88
N ASN A 402 25.64 -5.78 2.84
CA ASN A 402 25.97 -5.83 4.28
C ASN A 402 25.11 -6.81 5.08
N LEU A 403 24.03 -7.33 4.50
CA LEU A 403 23.09 -8.24 5.16
C LEU A 403 22.85 -9.49 4.29
N LYS A 404 23.86 -10.35 4.18
CA LYS A 404 23.79 -11.58 3.37
C LYS A 404 22.65 -12.52 3.75
N ASN A 405 22.09 -12.39 4.96
CA ASN A 405 20.91 -13.18 5.36
C ASN A 405 19.65 -12.82 4.55
N LEU A 406 19.63 -11.66 3.89
CA LEU A 406 18.51 -11.22 3.07
C LEU A 406 18.66 -11.63 1.59
N ASP A 407 19.77 -12.27 1.23
CA ASP A 407 20.03 -12.74 -0.14
C ASP A 407 18.98 -13.79 -0.51
N HIS A 408 18.46 -13.66 -1.73
CA HIS A 408 17.41 -14.53 -2.24
C HIS A 408 17.39 -14.54 -3.76
N SER A 409 16.76 -15.58 -4.31
CA SER A 409 16.31 -15.60 -5.69
C SER A 409 14.81 -15.86 -5.77
N GLN A 410 14.18 -15.30 -6.80
CA GLN A 410 12.79 -15.58 -7.12
C GLN A 410 12.70 -15.96 -8.60
N HIS A 411 11.90 -16.98 -8.88
CA HIS A 411 11.65 -17.46 -10.23
C HIS A 411 10.15 -17.68 -10.40
N ASN A 412 9.58 -17.13 -11.46
CA ASN A 412 8.19 -17.30 -11.82
C ASN A 412 8.08 -17.86 -13.24
N LEU A 413 7.15 -18.80 -13.42
CA LEU A 413 6.77 -19.36 -14.72
C LEU A 413 5.25 -19.24 -14.86
N TYR A 414 4.82 -18.53 -15.90
CA TYR A 414 3.42 -18.42 -16.29
C TYR A 414 3.21 -19.09 -17.65
N LEU A 415 2.19 -19.93 -17.74
CA LEU A 415 1.77 -20.63 -18.95
C LEU A 415 0.29 -20.42 -19.12
N GLU A 416 -0.14 -20.13 -20.34
CA GLU A 416 -1.56 -19.99 -20.69
C GLU A 416 -1.79 -20.59 -22.07
N ASN A 417 -2.91 -21.29 -22.24
CA ASN A 417 -3.35 -21.78 -23.52
C ASN A 417 -4.85 -21.65 -23.66
N THR A 418 -5.26 -20.88 -24.67
CA THR A 418 -6.65 -20.71 -25.04
C THR A 418 -6.91 -21.44 -26.36
N ARG A 419 -8.05 -22.11 -26.45
CA ARG A 419 -8.50 -22.79 -27.68
C ARG A 419 -9.98 -22.54 -27.90
N THR A 420 -10.31 -22.08 -29.11
CA THR A 420 -11.67 -21.98 -29.61
C THR A 420 -12.00 -23.21 -30.47
N PHE A 421 -13.18 -23.77 -30.32
CA PHE A 421 -13.63 -24.92 -31.11
C PHE A 421 -14.50 -24.44 -32.26
N ALA A 422 -14.05 -24.64 -33.51
CA ALA A 422 -14.71 -24.10 -34.70
C ALA A 422 -16.18 -24.51 -34.88
N GLY A 423 -16.59 -25.66 -34.32
CA GLY A 423 -17.96 -26.19 -34.48
C GLY A 423 -19.01 -25.42 -33.69
N ASN A 424 -18.75 -25.11 -32.42
CA ASN A 424 -19.70 -24.44 -31.54
C ASN A 424 -19.17 -23.13 -30.96
N GLN A 425 -17.98 -22.66 -31.35
CA GLN A 425 -17.34 -21.47 -30.75
C GLN A 425 -17.10 -21.58 -29.24
N ALA A 426 -17.09 -22.79 -28.68
CA ALA A 426 -16.70 -22.98 -27.28
C ALA A 426 -15.23 -22.58 -27.09
N VAL A 427 -14.90 -22.06 -25.91
CA VAL A 427 -13.55 -21.62 -25.56
C VAL A 427 -13.09 -22.39 -24.33
N LEU A 428 -11.93 -23.01 -24.42
CA LEU A 428 -11.20 -23.60 -23.28
C LEU A 428 -9.97 -22.75 -23.02
N ASP A 429 -9.82 -22.29 -21.79
CA ASP A 429 -8.64 -21.61 -21.29
C ASP A 429 -8.02 -22.39 -20.14
N ILE A 430 -6.70 -22.54 -20.17
CA ILE A 430 -5.94 -23.24 -19.14
C ILE A 430 -4.72 -22.39 -18.84
N SER A 431 -4.55 -22.01 -17.58
CA SER A 431 -3.38 -21.28 -17.13
C SER A 431 -2.72 -21.90 -15.90
N ASN A 432 -1.41 -21.72 -15.79
CA ASN A 432 -0.66 -22.11 -14.60
C ASN A 432 0.42 -21.07 -14.30
N TYR A 433 0.49 -20.68 -13.04
CA TYR A 433 1.52 -19.80 -12.50
C TYR A 433 2.28 -20.53 -11.39
N ALA A 434 3.58 -20.67 -11.54
CA ALA A 434 4.45 -21.27 -10.53
C ALA A 434 5.49 -20.25 -10.08
N THR A 435 5.64 -20.08 -8.77
CA THR A 435 6.67 -19.23 -8.15
C THR A 435 7.53 -20.06 -7.21
N ALA A 436 8.84 -19.91 -7.34
CA ALA A 436 9.80 -20.39 -6.36
C ALA A 436 10.53 -19.19 -5.76
N PHE A 437 10.41 -19.01 -4.46
CA PHE A 437 11.22 -18.08 -3.69
C PHE A 437 12.24 -18.88 -2.88
N ILE A 438 13.52 -18.56 -3.05
CA ILE A 438 14.63 -19.26 -2.42
C ILE A 438 15.42 -18.24 -1.62
N SER A 439 15.45 -18.41 -0.31
CA SER A 439 16.29 -17.61 0.58
C SER A 439 17.50 -18.43 1.00
N ASP A 440 18.68 -17.81 0.95
CA ASP A 440 19.95 -18.46 1.30
C ASP A 440 20.08 -18.71 2.81
N ASN A 441 19.49 -17.83 3.63
CA ASN A 441 19.45 -17.95 5.09
C ASN A 441 18.01 -17.69 5.60
N PRO A 442 17.17 -18.72 5.70
CA PRO A 442 15.83 -18.59 6.24
C PRO A 442 15.88 -17.99 7.65
N GLU A 443 15.21 -16.85 7.85
CA GLU A 443 15.17 -16.14 9.13
C GLU A 443 13.69 -16.02 9.58
N PRO A 444 13.22 -16.90 10.49
CA PRO A 444 11.82 -16.95 10.89
C PRO A 444 11.29 -15.64 11.48
N ALA A 445 12.15 -14.85 12.11
CA ALA A 445 11.80 -13.55 12.68
C ALA A 445 11.45 -12.49 11.61
N LEU A 446 11.90 -12.69 10.37
CA LEU A 446 11.62 -11.82 9.23
C LEU A 446 10.56 -12.41 8.30
N TYR A 447 9.95 -13.55 8.67
CA TYR A 447 8.97 -14.28 7.85
C TYR A 447 9.47 -14.55 6.43
N ARG A 448 10.77 -14.80 6.27
CA ARG A 448 11.41 -15.11 5.00
C ARG A 448 11.94 -16.54 5.03
N ASP A 449 11.10 -17.46 4.59
CA ASP A 449 11.46 -18.84 4.31
C ASP A 449 11.34 -19.12 2.81
N SER A 450 12.07 -20.14 2.34
CA SER A 450 11.89 -20.62 0.97
C SER A 450 10.49 -21.24 0.81
N TYR A 451 9.77 -20.83 -0.22
CA TYR A 451 8.44 -21.35 -0.53
C TYR A 451 8.27 -21.61 -2.03
N PHE A 452 7.32 -22.49 -2.33
CA PHE A 452 6.83 -22.73 -3.67
C PHE A 452 5.34 -22.41 -3.71
N ASN A 453 4.91 -21.58 -4.63
CA ASN A 453 3.52 -21.29 -4.89
C ASN A 453 3.13 -21.82 -6.26
N ASN A 454 1.93 -22.40 -6.39
CA ASN A 454 1.36 -22.75 -7.68
C ASN A 454 -0.11 -22.37 -7.73
N SER A 455 -0.49 -21.67 -8.78
CA SER A 455 -1.89 -21.35 -9.13
C SER A 455 -2.21 -22.01 -10.46
N PHE A 456 -3.26 -22.81 -10.50
CA PHE A 456 -3.79 -23.43 -11.72
C PHE A 456 -5.21 -22.96 -11.93
N GLN A 457 -5.55 -22.60 -13.15
CA GLN A 457 -6.89 -22.15 -13.54
C GLN A 457 -7.32 -22.87 -14.81
N LEU A 458 -8.59 -23.25 -14.84
CA LEU A 458 -9.25 -23.81 -16.01
C LEU A 458 -10.60 -23.11 -16.18
N ALA A 459 -10.83 -22.53 -17.36
CA ALA A 459 -12.11 -21.94 -17.71
C ALA A 459 -12.65 -22.55 -19.01
N TYR A 460 -13.94 -22.86 -19.03
CA TYR A 460 -14.63 -23.42 -20.19
C TYR A 460 -15.94 -22.66 -20.44
N SER A 461 -15.98 -21.98 -21.57
CA SER A 461 -17.12 -21.23 -22.08
C SER A 461 -17.82 -22.01 -23.18
N LEU A 462 -19.10 -22.32 -22.98
CA LEU A 462 -19.93 -23.13 -23.87
C LEU A 462 -21.18 -22.36 -24.32
N PRO A 463 -21.16 -21.74 -25.52
CA PRO A 463 -22.38 -21.27 -26.14
C PRO A 463 -23.18 -22.47 -26.66
N ILE A 464 -24.27 -22.82 -25.99
CA ILE A 464 -25.13 -23.95 -26.39
C ILE A 464 -26.04 -23.52 -27.54
N THR A 465 -26.56 -22.29 -27.47
CA THR A 465 -27.36 -21.64 -28.51
C THR A 465 -27.07 -20.14 -28.51
N GLU A 466 -27.58 -19.39 -29.49
CA GLU A 466 -27.51 -17.91 -29.49
C GLU A 466 -28.17 -17.27 -28.26
N MET A 467 -29.10 -17.98 -27.61
CA MET A 467 -29.85 -17.53 -26.45
C MET A 467 -29.33 -18.08 -25.12
N PHE A 468 -28.43 -19.07 -25.12
CA PHE A 468 -28.04 -19.79 -23.91
C PHE A 468 -26.55 -20.10 -23.90
N TYR A 469 -25.87 -19.61 -22.87
CA TYR A 469 -24.43 -19.69 -22.68
C TYR A 469 -24.11 -20.14 -21.26
N CYS A 470 -23.11 -21.01 -21.13
CA CYS A 470 -22.61 -21.45 -19.83
C CYS A 470 -21.12 -21.25 -19.73
N THR A 471 -20.65 -20.85 -18.56
CA THR A 471 -19.23 -20.80 -18.22
C THR A 471 -18.99 -21.60 -16.96
N PHE A 472 -17.90 -22.36 -16.97
CA PHE A 472 -17.39 -23.07 -15.80
C PHE A 472 -15.93 -22.68 -15.62
N GLU A 473 -15.56 -22.33 -14.41
CA GLU A 473 -14.18 -21.97 -14.06
C GLU A 473 -13.80 -22.62 -12.74
N GLY A 474 -12.55 -23.06 -12.63
CA GLY A 474 -12.02 -23.61 -11.40
C GLY A 474 -10.57 -23.25 -11.24
N ASP A 475 -10.23 -22.75 -10.05
CA ASP A 475 -8.87 -22.39 -9.69
C ASP A 475 -8.40 -23.18 -8.47
N SER A 476 -7.11 -23.46 -8.43
CA SER A 476 -6.43 -24.02 -7.28
C SER A 476 -5.13 -23.27 -7.04
N GLU A 477 -4.97 -22.68 -5.86
CA GLU A 477 -3.73 -22.05 -5.42
C GLU A 477 -3.15 -22.77 -4.21
N ASN A 478 -1.88 -23.15 -4.26
CA ASN A 478 -1.22 -23.84 -3.16
C ASN A 478 0.15 -23.24 -2.87
N ARG A 479 0.35 -22.78 -1.64
CA ARG A 479 1.64 -22.32 -1.12
C ARG A 479 2.22 -23.32 -0.13
N ARG A 480 3.39 -23.86 -0.47
CA ARG A 480 4.14 -24.81 0.36
C ARG A 480 5.46 -24.23 0.81
N TYR A 481 5.79 -24.48 2.07
CA TYR A 481 7.10 -24.20 2.65
C TYR A 481 7.88 -25.50 2.78
N LYS A 482 9.22 -25.45 2.74
CA LYS A 482 10.06 -26.66 2.84
C LYS A 482 9.96 -27.40 4.18
N ASN A 483 9.57 -26.72 5.27
CA ASN A 483 9.69 -27.22 6.65
C ASN A 483 8.35 -27.28 7.42
N ASP A 484 7.25 -27.70 6.80
CA ASP A 484 5.92 -27.77 7.45
C ASP A 484 5.55 -26.49 8.23
N ASN A 485 5.76 -25.34 7.57
CA ASN A 485 5.53 -24.04 8.19
C ASN A 485 4.01 -23.77 8.32
N ILE A 486 3.62 -23.12 9.42
CA ILE A 486 2.24 -22.75 9.74
C ILE A 486 1.57 -21.81 8.71
N GLN A 487 2.35 -21.25 7.78
CA GLN A 487 1.92 -20.23 6.82
C GLN A 487 1.44 -20.78 5.46
N GLY A 488 1.53 -22.09 5.24
CA GLY A 488 1.03 -22.70 4.01
C GLY A 488 -0.49 -22.64 3.91
N TYR A 489 -0.99 -22.65 2.68
CA TYR A 489 -2.43 -22.70 2.40
C TYR A 489 -2.71 -23.42 1.08
N HIS A 490 -3.94 -23.89 0.94
CA HIS A 490 -4.52 -24.40 -0.29
C HIS A 490 -5.91 -23.80 -0.47
N ILE A 491 -6.08 -23.01 -1.51
CA ILE A 491 -7.36 -22.41 -1.88
C ILE A 491 -7.88 -23.09 -3.14
N TRP A 492 -9.16 -23.43 -3.16
CA TRP A 492 -9.87 -23.88 -4.35
C TRP A 492 -11.08 -22.99 -4.61
N SER A 493 -11.24 -22.52 -5.85
CA SER A 493 -12.43 -21.82 -6.30
C SER A 493 -13.17 -22.66 -7.35
N LEU A 494 -14.49 -22.58 -7.35
CA LEU A 494 -15.34 -23.15 -8.40
C LEU A 494 -16.41 -22.13 -8.75
N PHE A 495 -16.40 -21.66 -9.99
CA PHE A 495 -17.35 -20.71 -10.53
C PHE A 495 -18.16 -21.34 -11.65
N GLY A 496 -19.45 -21.03 -11.67
CA GLY A 496 -20.37 -21.41 -12.74
C GLY A 496 -21.29 -20.25 -13.07
N GLU A 497 -21.49 -20.00 -14.34
CA GLU A 497 -22.41 -18.98 -14.83
C GLU A 497 -23.30 -19.54 -15.94
N VAL A 498 -24.56 -19.12 -15.92
CA VAL A 498 -25.52 -19.34 -17.00
C VAL A 498 -26.10 -18.00 -17.42
N VAL A 499 -26.00 -17.71 -18.71
CA VAL A 499 -26.63 -16.55 -19.35
C VAL A 499 -27.72 -17.03 -20.29
N TYR A 500 -28.94 -16.56 -20.07
CA TYR A 500 -30.11 -16.85 -20.88
C TYR A 500 -30.73 -15.56 -21.43
N ARG A 501 -30.76 -15.43 -22.76
CA ARG A 501 -31.30 -14.29 -23.51
C ARG A 501 -32.50 -14.74 -24.35
N PRO A 502 -33.71 -14.85 -23.75
CA PRO A 502 -34.91 -15.27 -24.49
C PRO A 502 -35.29 -14.31 -25.63
N SER A 503 -34.80 -13.07 -25.61
CA SER A 503 -34.97 -12.10 -26.68
C SER A 503 -33.89 -11.02 -26.60
N ALA A 504 -33.76 -10.19 -27.64
CA ALA A 504 -32.89 -9.00 -27.62
C ALA A 504 -33.28 -7.95 -26.55
N LYS A 505 -34.45 -8.08 -25.90
CA LYS A 505 -34.92 -7.16 -24.86
C LYS A 505 -34.72 -7.69 -23.45
N HIS A 506 -34.41 -8.96 -23.26
CA HIS A 506 -34.37 -9.59 -21.94
C HIS A 506 -33.14 -10.49 -21.80
N SER A 507 -32.42 -10.33 -20.70
CA SER A 507 -31.27 -11.15 -20.34
C SER A 507 -31.39 -11.57 -18.88
N PHE A 508 -31.05 -12.83 -18.60
CA PHE A 508 -30.95 -13.40 -17.27
C PHE A 508 -29.56 -13.99 -17.11
N THR A 509 -28.85 -13.60 -16.07
CA THR A 509 -27.57 -14.20 -15.68
C THR A 509 -27.71 -14.76 -14.28
N VAL A 510 -27.30 -16.01 -14.08
CA VAL A 510 -27.22 -16.63 -12.76
C VAL A 510 -25.83 -17.20 -12.60
N SER A 511 -25.18 -16.90 -11.49
CA SER A 511 -23.87 -17.47 -11.19
C SER A 511 -23.76 -18.00 -9.77
N SER A 512 -22.81 -18.90 -9.57
CA SER A 512 -22.43 -19.44 -8.28
C SER A 512 -20.92 -19.49 -8.17
N LEU A 513 -20.39 -19.06 -7.04
CA LEU A 513 -18.98 -19.16 -6.67
C LEU A 513 -18.87 -19.88 -5.33
N TYR A 514 -18.01 -20.89 -5.29
CA TYR A 514 -17.59 -21.56 -4.08
C TYR A 514 -16.09 -21.37 -3.91
N ILE A 515 -15.65 -21.02 -2.70
CA ILE A 515 -14.23 -20.94 -2.33
C ILE A 515 -14.02 -21.78 -1.07
N CYS A 516 -13.10 -22.73 -1.14
CA CYS A 516 -12.56 -23.46 0.01
C CYS A 516 -11.17 -22.89 0.33
N ASP A 517 -10.97 -22.35 1.53
CA ASP A 517 -9.67 -21.88 2.01
C ASP A 517 -9.18 -22.81 3.12
N GLU A 518 -8.27 -23.73 2.78
CA GLU A 518 -7.59 -24.63 3.72
C GLU A 518 -6.25 -24.03 4.11
N GLU A 519 -6.10 -23.65 5.38
CA GLU A 519 -4.87 -23.07 5.91
C GLU A 519 -4.16 -24.10 6.78
N ASN A 520 -2.82 -24.12 6.73
CA ASN A 520 -2.02 -24.92 7.65
C ASN A 520 -2.32 -24.54 9.12
N PHE A 521 -2.73 -23.30 9.36
CA PHE A 521 -3.37 -22.92 10.61
C PHE A 521 -4.88 -23.12 10.50
N GLU A 522 -5.34 -24.36 10.74
CA GLU A 522 -6.74 -24.82 10.59
C GLU A 522 -7.79 -23.87 11.23
N LYS A 523 -7.39 -23.06 12.21
CA LYS A 523 -8.28 -22.10 12.87
C LYS A 523 -8.78 -20.95 11.98
N LEU A 524 -8.14 -20.71 10.85
CA LEU A 524 -8.51 -19.66 9.89
C LEU A 524 -9.20 -20.22 8.64
N SER A 525 -9.24 -21.54 8.49
CA SER A 525 -9.87 -22.20 7.35
C SER A 525 -11.36 -21.95 7.29
N HIS A 526 -11.89 -21.72 6.10
CA HIS A 526 -13.28 -21.37 5.91
C HIS A 526 -13.73 -21.59 4.47
N ASP A 527 -15.04 -21.77 4.31
CA ASP A 527 -15.71 -21.86 3.03
C ASP A 527 -16.49 -20.56 2.78
N LYS A 528 -16.48 -20.09 1.54
CA LYS A 528 -17.33 -19.00 1.06
C LYS A 528 -18.23 -19.48 -0.07
N TYR A 529 -19.47 -19.05 -0.01
CA TYR A 529 -20.47 -19.27 -1.04
C TYR A 529 -21.00 -17.92 -1.49
N GLU A 530 -21.05 -17.71 -2.79
CA GLU A 530 -21.72 -16.57 -3.40
C GLU A 530 -22.65 -17.05 -4.51
N TYR A 531 -23.87 -16.55 -4.50
CA TYR A 531 -24.84 -16.76 -5.57
C TYR A 531 -25.30 -15.41 -6.07
N SER A 532 -25.29 -15.21 -7.38
CA SER A 532 -25.76 -13.96 -7.98
C SER A 532 -26.81 -14.22 -9.05
N GLY A 533 -27.73 -13.27 -9.18
CA GLY A 533 -28.75 -13.25 -10.21
C GLY A 533 -28.91 -11.84 -10.75
N ILE A 534 -28.79 -11.68 -12.07
CA ILE A 534 -29.00 -10.41 -12.77
C ILE A 534 -30.11 -10.60 -13.78
N TYR A 535 -31.08 -9.69 -13.75
CA TYR A 535 -32.11 -9.56 -14.77
C TYR A 535 -32.01 -8.20 -15.44
N GLU A 536 -31.88 -8.19 -16.76
CA GLU A 536 -31.83 -6.98 -17.56
C GLU A 536 -33.00 -6.94 -18.54
N ALA A 537 -33.66 -5.79 -18.62
CA ALA A 537 -34.80 -5.58 -19.50
C ALA A 537 -34.72 -4.23 -20.24
N ARG A 538 -34.85 -4.28 -21.57
CA ARG A 538 -35.08 -3.11 -22.41
C ARG A 538 -36.59 -2.89 -22.56
N LEU A 539 -37.14 -2.05 -21.69
CA LEU A 539 -38.58 -1.75 -21.63
C LEU A 539 -39.03 -0.89 -22.82
N SER A 540 -38.15 -0.03 -23.34
CA SER A 540 -38.34 0.71 -24.60
C SER A 540 -36.98 1.06 -25.24
N ASP A 541 -36.98 1.79 -26.35
CA ASP A 541 -35.72 2.23 -26.96
C ASP A 541 -34.91 3.19 -26.07
N LYS A 542 -35.57 3.82 -25.09
CA LYS A 542 -34.98 4.81 -24.18
C LYS A 542 -34.92 4.36 -22.72
N LEU A 543 -35.63 3.31 -22.34
CA LEU A 543 -35.80 2.88 -20.94
C LEU A 543 -35.24 1.47 -20.73
N TYR A 544 -34.33 1.36 -19.78
CA TYR A 544 -33.64 0.13 -19.40
C TYR A 544 -33.83 -0.10 -17.90
N PHE A 545 -33.96 -1.37 -17.54
CA PHE A 545 -34.10 -1.82 -16.16
C PHE A 545 -33.10 -2.93 -15.89
N THR A 546 -32.43 -2.85 -14.74
CA THR A 546 -31.56 -3.91 -14.23
C THR A 546 -31.96 -4.20 -12.79
N PHE A 547 -32.12 -5.49 -12.49
CA PHE A 547 -32.25 -5.99 -11.13
C PHE A 547 -31.12 -6.97 -10.84
N GLU A 548 -30.50 -6.81 -9.68
CA GLU A 548 -29.39 -7.62 -9.23
C GLU A 548 -29.70 -8.16 -7.83
N ASN A 549 -29.38 -9.42 -7.59
CA ASN A 549 -29.37 -10.01 -6.26
C ASN A 549 -28.06 -10.77 -6.07
N ILE A 550 -27.42 -10.57 -4.92
CA ILE A 550 -26.25 -11.33 -4.51
C ILE A 550 -26.49 -11.83 -3.10
N PHE A 551 -26.30 -13.13 -2.89
CA PHE A 551 -26.27 -13.74 -1.57
C PHE A 551 -24.86 -14.26 -1.30
N ARG A 552 -24.27 -13.89 -0.17
CA ARG A 552 -22.97 -14.37 0.28
C ARG A 552 -23.11 -15.07 1.62
N LYS A 553 -22.36 -16.15 1.80
CA LYS A 553 -22.27 -16.86 3.07
C LYS A 553 -20.84 -17.28 3.33
N ARG A 554 -20.41 -17.12 4.58
CA ARG A 554 -19.14 -17.64 5.06
C ARG A 554 -19.38 -18.66 6.18
N ILE A 555 -18.64 -19.75 6.14
CA ILE A 555 -18.67 -20.81 7.16
C ILE A 555 -17.24 -21.17 7.55
N GLY A 556 -16.89 -20.99 8.82
CA GLY A 556 -15.60 -21.35 9.39
C GLY A 556 -15.51 -22.84 9.63
N ASN A 557 -14.42 -23.44 9.15
CA ASN A 557 -14.20 -24.89 9.24
C ASN A 557 -13.62 -25.25 10.60
N MET A 558 -14.37 -26.07 11.36
CA MET A 558 -13.90 -26.88 12.50
C MET A 558 -13.18 -26.17 13.68
N SER A 559 -13.22 -24.84 13.78
CA SER A 559 -12.62 -24.11 14.90
C SER A 559 -13.52 -22.99 15.44
N LEU A 560 -13.42 -22.73 16.75
CA LEU A 560 -14.14 -21.63 17.42
C LEU A 560 -13.76 -20.26 16.82
N THR A 561 -12.51 -20.08 16.39
CA THR A 561 -12.02 -18.85 15.73
C THR A 561 -12.58 -18.72 14.31
N GLY A 562 -12.75 -19.84 13.59
CA GLY A 562 -13.45 -19.89 12.31
C GLY A 562 -14.89 -19.41 12.43
N MET A 563 -15.63 -20.03 13.35
CA MET A 563 -17.07 -19.81 13.53
C MET A 563 -17.45 -18.37 13.90
N VAL A 564 -16.60 -17.63 14.62
CA VAL A 564 -16.89 -16.22 14.96
C VAL A 564 -16.95 -15.31 13.74
N MET A 565 -16.46 -15.75 12.58
CA MET A 565 -16.47 -15.01 11.32
C MET A 565 -17.66 -15.33 10.44
N ASP A 566 -18.50 -16.30 10.82
CA ASP A 566 -19.62 -16.76 10.01
C ASP A 566 -20.63 -15.64 9.83
N PHE A 567 -21.02 -15.39 8.59
CA PHE A 567 -22.06 -14.41 8.26
C PHE A 567 -22.91 -14.88 7.09
N GLY A 568 -24.14 -14.36 7.06
CA GLY A 568 -24.95 -14.27 5.85
C GLY A 568 -25.01 -12.82 5.40
N GLU A 569 -24.95 -12.60 4.09
CA GLU A 569 -25.14 -11.30 3.47
C GLU A 569 -26.09 -11.41 2.28
N ASP A 570 -27.06 -10.50 2.25
CA ASP A 570 -27.98 -10.33 1.15
C ASP A 570 -27.83 -8.92 0.58
N GLU A 571 -27.66 -8.83 -0.74
CA GLU A 571 -27.59 -7.60 -1.49
C GLU A 571 -28.64 -7.62 -2.60
N TYR A 572 -29.35 -6.50 -2.78
CA TYR A 572 -30.36 -6.31 -3.81
C TYR A 572 -30.15 -4.94 -4.44
N GLY A 573 -30.07 -4.89 -5.76
CA GLY A 573 -29.92 -3.66 -6.54
C GLY A 573 -31.02 -3.53 -7.58
N ALA A 574 -31.59 -2.35 -7.72
CA ALA A 574 -32.51 -2.01 -8.81
C ALA A 574 -32.06 -0.71 -9.47
N LYS A 575 -31.90 -0.72 -10.79
CA LYS A 575 -31.51 0.45 -11.57
C LYS A 575 -32.48 0.67 -12.71
N PHE A 576 -33.00 1.90 -12.81
CA PHE A 576 -33.76 2.37 -13.96
C PHE A 576 -32.94 3.42 -14.69
N SER A 577 -32.66 3.19 -15.97
CA SER A 577 -31.87 4.10 -16.81
C SER A 577 -32.72 4.62 -17.95
N TYR A 578 -32.78 5.94 -18.11
CA TYR A 578 -33.57 6.62 -19.13
C TYR A 578 -32.72 7.56 -19.99
N ASN A 579 -32.68 7.28 -21.30
CA ASN A 579 -32.04 8.13 -22.29
C ASN A 579 -32.99 9.29 -22.65
N ILE A 580 -32.80 10.46 -22.03
CA ILE A 580 -33.60 11.65 -22.32
C ILE A 580 -33.25 12.15 -23.74
N LEU A 581 -31.96 12.23 -24.03
CA LEU A 581 -31.37 12.57 -25.32
C LEU A 581 -30.36 11.48 -25.67
N GLU A 582 -29.91 11.43 -26.93
CA GLU A 582 -28.83 10.51 -27.35
C GLU A 582 -27.55 10.70 -26.51
N SER A 583 -27.34 11.92 -26.01
CA SER A 583 -26.18 12.32 -25.23
C SER A 583 -26.42 12.45 -23.72
N LEU A 584 -27.65 12.21 -23.23
CA LEU A 584 -27.99 12.36 -21.81
C LEU A 584 -28.75 11.14 -21.31
N ASN A 585 -28.09 10.38 -20.44
CA ASN A 585 -28.71 9.32 -19.66
C ASN A 585 -28.93 9.79 -18.21
N ILE A 586 -30.12 9.52 -17.67
CA ILE A 586 -30.39 9.67 -16.24
C ILE A 586 -30.75 8.30 -15.69
N SER A 587 -30.10 7.91 -14.60
CA SER A 587 -30.40 6.68 -13.89
C SER A 587 -30.84 6.94 -12.45
N LEU A 588 -31.79 6.14 -11.98
CA LEU A 588 -32.16 6.02 -10.57
C LEU A 588 -31.73 4.64 -10.09
N GLU A 589 -30.92 4.59 -9.05
CA GLU A 589 -30.38 3.35 -8.48
C GLU A 589 -30.74 3.25 -7.00
N ASP A 590 -31.36 2.14 -6.62
CA ASP A 590 -31.62 1.75 -5.22
C ASP A 590 -30.84 0.47 -4.92
N ARG A 591 -30.12 0.44 -3.79
CA ARG A 591 -29.34 -0.73 -3.36
C ARG A 591 -29.49 -0.96 -1.87
N PHE A 592 -30.00 -2.14 -1.52
CA PHE A 592 -30.08 -2.64 -0.17
C PHE A 592 -29.01 -3.69 0.07
N LEU A 593 -28.36 -3.65 1.23
CA LEU A 593 -27.45 -4.69 1.69
C LEU A 593 -27.72 -4.95 3.17
N CYS A 594 -27.67 -6.22 3.58
CA CYS A 594 -27.72 -6.63 4.97
C CYS A 594 -26.70 -7.73 5.21
N ARG A 595 -25.79 -7.53 6.16
CA ARG A 595 -24.87 -8.56 6.66
C ARG A 595 -25.13 -8.78 8.14
N GLU A 596 -25.37 -10.04 8.50
CA GLU A 596 -25.52 -10.46 9.89
C GLU A 596 -24.51 -11.57 10.20
N TYR A 597 -23.69 -11.34 11.22
CA TYR A 597 -22.74 -12.29 11.75
C TYR A 597 -23.46 -13.22 12.73
N THR A 598 -23.01 -14.48 12.76
CA THR A 598 -23.52 -15.50 13.68
C THR A 598 -23.15 -15.18 15.12
N PHE A 599 -21.99 -14.55 15.33
CA PHE A 599 -21.48 -14.17 16.64
C PHE A 599 -21.35 -12.64 16.76
N LEU A 600 -21.49 -12.15 18.00
CA LEU A 600 -21.45 -10.72 18.33
C LEU A 600 -20.05 -10.09 18.22
N TRP A 601 -19.03 -10.85 17.81
CA TRP A 601 -17.65 -10.36 17.69
C TRP A 601 -17.48 -9.31 16.60
N TYR A 602 -18.38 -9.34 15.61
CA TYR A 602 -18.41 -8.38 14.52
C TYR A 602 -19.75 -7.64 14.52
N PRO A 603 -19.75 -6.36 14.12
CA PRO A 603 -20.98 -5.59 14.07
C PRO A 603 -21.83 -6.01 12.87
N ASP A 604 -23.09 -6.31 13.12
CA ASP A 604 -24.08 -6.49 12.06
C ASP A 604 -24.39 -5.13 11.45
N TYR A 605 -24.62 -5.11 10.14
CA TYR A 605 -24.96 -3.89 9.45
C TYR A 605 -25.91 -4.11 8.29
N LYS A 606 -26.68 -3.08 7.99
CA LYS A 606 -27.49 -3.00 6.80
C LYS A 606 -27.59 -1.59 6.31
N HIS A 607 -27.74 -1.40 5.02
CA HIS A 607 -27.99 -0.09 4.48
C HIS A 607 -28.93 -0.15 3.29
N ASN A 608 -29.69 0.92 3.11
CA ASN A 608 -30.32 1.21 1.83
C ASN A 608 -29.69 2.47 1.24
N SER A 609 -29.36 2.46 -0.05
CA SER A 609 -28.84 3.63 -0.75
C SER A 609 -29.67 3.96 -1.96
N LEU A 610 -30.08 5.21 -2.06
CA LEU A 610 -30.76 5.76 -3.23
C LEU A 610 -29.84 6.79 -3.89
N ARG A 611 -29.60 6.63 -5.20
CA ARG A 611 -28.73 7.48 -6.01
C ARG A 611 -29.41 7.91 -7.30
N ILE A 612 -29.18 9.16 -7.68
CA ILE A 612 -29.51 9.69 -8.99
C ILE A 612 -28.19 9.91 -9.72
N ILE A 613 -28.10 9.39 -10.93
CA ILE A 613 -26.92 9.45 -11.79
C ILE A 613 -27.31 10.17 -13.07
N ALA A 614 -26.48 11.10 -13.54
CA ALA A 614 -26.63 11.78 -14.81
C ALA A 614 -25.31 11.70 -15.59
N ASP A 615 -25.41 11.17 -16.80
CA ASP A 615 -24.31 10.95 -17.74
C ASP A 615 -24.57 11.80 -18.99
N TYR A 616 -23.74 12.81 -19.23
CA TYR A 616 -23.88 13.74 -20.35
C TYR A 616 -22.63 13.78 -21.23
N SER A 617 -22.75 13.31 -22.48
CA SER A 617 -21.67 13.21 -23.45
C SER A 617 -22.14 13.56 -24.87
N PRO A 618 -22.35 14.86 -25.20
CA PRO A 618 -22.92 15.31 -26.48
C PRO A 618 -21.97 15.22 -27.68
N ALA A 619 -20.68 15.16 -27.45
CA ALA A 619 -19.63 15.18 -28.46
C ALA A 619 -18.34 14.59 -27.85
N PRO A 620 -17.35 14.18 -28.66
CA PRO A 620 -16.06 13.71 -28.14
C PRO A 620 -15.26 14.79 -27.38
N THR A 621 -15.78 16.02 -27.30
CA THR A 621 -15.11 17.17 -26.69
C THR A 621 -15.48 17.40 -25.23
N ILE A 622 -16.63 16.92 -24.76
CA ILE A 622 -17.11 17.15 -23.38
C ILE A 622 -17.83 15.89 -22.89
N ALA A 623 -17.45 15.42 -21.71
CA ALA A 623 -18.18 14.41 -20.96
C ALA A 623 -18.34 14.85 -19.49
N VAL A 624 -19.55 14.73 -18.96
CA VAL A 624 -19.88 15.08 -17.58
C VAL A 624 -20.63 13.92 -16.93
N PHE A 625 -20.14 13.46 -15.79
CA PHE A 625 -20.80 12.50 -14.93
C PHE A 625 -21.13 13.16 -13.60
N LEU A 626 -22.36 12.99 -13.13
CA LEU A 626 -22.80 13.42 -11.81
C LEU A 626 -23.54 12.26 -11.14
N SER A 627 -23.15 11.92 -9.93
CA SER A 627 -23.88 11.00 -9.06
C SER A 627 -24.11 11.66 -7.71
N ALA A 628 -25.34 11.64 -7.23
CA ALA A 628 -25.69 12.16 -5.92
C ALA A 628 -26.72 11.25 -5.25
N GLY A 629 -26.53 10.99 -3.97
CA GLY A 629 -27.43 10.13 -3.23
C GLY A 629 -27.24 10.15 -1.74
N VAL A 630 -28.02 9.30 -1.08
CA VAL A 630 -27.95 9.10 0.37
C VAL A 630 -28.00 7.62 0.66
N ARG A 631 -27.15 7.19 1.60
CA ARG A 631 -27.18 5.85 2.18
C ARG A 631 -27.69 5.94 3.61
N ASP A 632 -28.83 5.33 3.88
CA ASP A 632 -29.38 5.17 5.22
C ASP A 632 -28.78 3.90 5.83
N PHE A 633 -27.74 4.08 6.63
CA PHE A 633 -26.94 3.01 7.21
C PHE A 633 -27.43 2.67 8.62
N SER A 634 -27.56 1.39 8.93
CA SER A 634 -27.90 0.87 10.25
C SER A 634 -26.85 -0.15 10.71
N PHE A 635 -26.49 -0.12 11.98
CA PHE A 635 -25.54 -1.06 12.57
C PHE A 635 -25.90 -1.39 14.02
N LYS A 636 -25.49 -2.57 14.49
CA LYS A 636 -25.63 -3.02 15.89
C LYS A 636 -24.44 -3.92 16.25
N ASN A 637 -24.38 -4.34 17.51
CA ASN A 637 -23.32 -5.20 18.06
C ASN A 637 -21.90 -4.62 17.95
N TYR A 638 -21.78 -3.33 17.67
CA TYR A 638 -20.51 -2.62 17.75
C TYR A 638 -20.06 -2.64 19.22
N ASP A 639 -18.85 -3.16 19.49
CA ASP A 639 -18.23 -3.34 20.83
C ASP A 639 -18.33 -4.75 21.44
N ASN A 640 -18.60 -5.78 20.63
CA ASN A 640 -18.66 -7.17 21.10
C ASN A 640 -19.74 -7.39 22.16
N GLN A 641 -20.77 -6.54 22.17
CA GLN A 641 -21.90 -6.59 23.09
C GLN A 641 -23.20 -6.38 22.32
N PRO A 642 -24.32 -7.01 22.74
CA PRO A 642 -25.62 -6.77 22.14
C PRO A 642 -26.00 -5.28 22.26
N THR A 643 -26.15 -4.59 21.14
CA THR A 643 -26.63 -3.19 21.11
C THR A 643 -27.86 -3.07 20.20
N PRO A 644 -28.74 -2.08 20.40
CA PRO A 644 -29.83 -1.83 19.46
C PRO A 644 -29.31 -1.30 18.13
N TRP A 645 -30.15 -1.39 17.08
CA TRP A 645 -29.85 -0.79 15.78
C TRP A 645 -29.70 0.74 15.89
N ALA A 646 -28.48 1.23 15.73
CA ALA A 646 -28.19 2.63 15.50
C ALA A 646 -28.34 2.94 14.01
N LYS A 647 -28.81 4.15 13.67
CA LYS A 647 -29.00 4.61 12.29
C LYS A 647 -28.22 5.88 12.01
N LYS A 648 -27.62 5.99 10.82
CA LYS A 648 -26.93 7.20 10.37
C LYS A 648 -27.12 7.39 8.86
N LYS A 649 -27.34 8.64 8.45
CA LYS A 649 -27.40 9.01 7.04
C LYS A 649 -26.01 9.36 6.53
N GLN A 650 -25.69 8.86 5.35
CA GLN A 650 -24.43 9.07 4.65
C GLN A 650 -24.72 9.71 3.29
N PRO A 651 -24.58 11.04 3.14
CA PRO A 651 -24.59 11.65 1.82
C PRO A 651 -23.38 11.17 1.00
N ILE A 652 -23.61 10.91 -0.28
CA ILE A 652 -22.57 10.51 -1.23
C ILE A 652 -22.74 11.32 -2.51
N MET A 653 -21.64 11.85 -3.03
CA MET A 653 -21.63 12.61 -4.28
C MET A 653 -20.35 12.33 -5.05
N GLU A 654 -20.46 12.28 -6.36
CA GLU A 654 -19.35 12.12 -7.29
C GLU A 654 -19.61 12.99 -8.52
N CYS A 655 -18.58 13.65 -9.02
CA CYS A 655 -18.63 14.48 -10.20
C CYS A 655 -17.36 14.27 -11.01
N THR A 656 -17.49 13.92 -12.28
CA THR A 656 -16.38 13.86 -13.22
C THR A 656 -16.66 14.78 -14.40
N PHE A 657 -15.66 15.54 -14.80
CA PHE A 657 -15.70 16.45 -15.93
C PHE A 657 -14.49 16.22 -16.81
N ASN A 658 -14.72 15.81 -18.06
CA ASN A 658 -13.70 15.74 -19.09
C ASN A 658 -14.01 16.81 -20.15
N LYS A 659 -12.98 17.55 -20.54
CA LYS A 659 -13.04 18.45 -21.68
C LYS A 659 -11.79 18.32 -22.54
N ARG A 660 -12.00 17.96 -23.80
CA ARG A 660 -10.99 17.96 -24.85
C ARG A 660 -11.07 19.28 -25.62
N PHE A 661 -10.01 20.08 -25.58
CA PHE A 661 -9.92 21.38 -26.25
C PHE A 661 -9.49 21.23 -27.71
N SER A 662 -8.61 20.27 -27.98
CA SER A 662 -8.12 19.87 -29.30
C SER A 662 -7.78 18.39 -29.29
N ASP A 663 -7.34 17.82 -30.42
CA ASP A 663 -6.88 16.43 -30.43
C ASP A 663 -5.71 16.17 -29.48
N ASP A 664 -4.98 17.24 -29.19
CA ASP A 664 -3.73 17.28 -28.46
C ASP A 664 -3.90 17.67 -26.99
N VAL A 665 -4.96 18.39 -26.61
CA VAL A 665 -5.11 18.95 -25.26
C VAL A 665 -6.42 18.54 -24.61
N SER A 666 -6.34 17.96 -23.41
CA SER A 666 -7.51 17.63 -22.59
C SER A 666 -7.32 17.93 -21.11
N ILE A 667 -8.42 18.26 -20.43
CA ILE A 667 -8.49 18.42 -18.98
C ILE A 667 -9.48 17.41 -18.43
N ASN A 668 -9.10 16.76 -17.33
CA ASN A 668 -9.98 15.94 -16.52
C ASN A 668 -10.06 16.52 -15.11
N ALA A 669 -11.26 16.58 -14.56
CA ALA A 669 -11.47 16.90 -13.17
C ALA A 669 -12.39 15.85 -12.56
N HIS A 670 -12.07 15.42 -11.35
CA HIS A 670 -12.89 14.51 -10.57
C HIS A 670 -13.01 15.02 -9.15
N TYR A 671 -14.21 14.92 -8.61
CA TYR A 671 -14.52 15.26 -7.22
C TYR A 671 -15.42 14.17 -6.62
N SER A 672 -15.03 13.67 -5.46
CA SER A 672 -15.83 12.74 -4.67
C SER A 672 -16.07 13.30 -3.27
N TYR A 673 -17.21 12.94 -2.69
CA TYR A 673 -17.55 13.26 -1.31
C TYR A 673 -18.37 12.13 -0.71
N GLU A 674 -17.90 11.57 0.40
CA GLU A 674 -18.64 10.56 1.15
C GLU A 674 -18.46 10.77 2.66
N LYS A 675 -19.56 10.86 3.40
CA LYS A 675 -19.52 10.68 4.86
C LYS A 675 -19.69 9.20 5.18
N THR A 676 -18.71 8.59 5.83
CA THR A 676 -18.73 7.17 6.15
C THR A 676 -18.01 6.83 7.46
N TRP A 677 -17.55 5.59 7.62
CA TRP A 677 -16.70 5.12 8.70
C TRP A 677 -15.40 4.53 8.16
N LYS A 678 -14.38 4.43 9.01
CA LYS A 678 -13.14 3.73 8.62
C LYS A 678 -13.45 2.26 8.39
N LYS A 679 -12.70 1.66 7.46
CA LYS A 679 -12.55 0.21 7.39
C LYS A 679 -11.16 -0.16 7.88
N ASN A 680 -11.08 -1.16 8.75
CA ASN A 680 -9.82 -1.69 9.24
C ASN A 680 -9.63 -3.10 8.69
N TYR A 681 -8.42 -3.44 8.28
CA TYR A 681 -8.11 -4.82 7.92
C TYR A 681 -8.09 -5.66 9.18
N ASP A 682 -9.01 -6.61 9.28
CA ASP A 682 -9.06 -7.58 10.36
C ASP A 682 -8.34 -8.85 9.89
N PHE A 683 -7.27 -9.21 10.61
CA PHE A 683 -6.41 -10.33 10.24
C PHE A 683 -7.07 -11.70 10.41
N ILE A 684 -8.09 -11.82 11.28
CA ILE A 684 -8.82 -13.05 11.54
C ILE A 684 -9.75 -13.29 10.36
N THR A 685 -10.59 -12.30 10.04
CA THR A 685 -11.51 -12.37 8.88
C THR A 685 -10.80 -12.28 7.54
N LYS A 686 -9.57 -11.76 7.49
CA LYS A 686 -8.85 -11.41 6.26
C LYS A 686 -9.65 -10.47 5.35
N GLU A 687 -10.46 -9.61 5.97
CA GLU A 687 -11.36 -8.68 5.29
C GLU A 687 -11.25 -7.27 5.88
N LEU A 688 -11.63 -6.27 5.08
CA LEU A 688 -11.79 -4.89 5.56
C LEU A 688 -13.15 -4.77 6.26
N THR A 689 -13.14 -4.63 7.58
CA THR A 689 -14.35 -4.54 8.42
C THR A 689 -14.65 -3.10 8.80
N TRP A 690 -15.93 -2.75 8.94
CA TRP A 690 -16.35 -1.41 9.35
C TRP A 690 -16.05 -1.13 10.82
N ASP A 691 -15.40 0.00 11.11
CA ASP A 691 -15.25 0.54 12.45
C ASP A 691 -16.25 1.67 12.71
N PHE A 692 -17.42 1.30 13.22
CA PHE A 692 -18.52 2.24 13.49
C PHE A 692 -18.21 3.30 14.56
N ARG A 693 -17.11 3.16 15.30
CA ARG A 693 -16.63 4.15 16.28
C ARG A 693 -15.88 5.32 15.63
N SER A 694 -15.39 5.12 14.42
CA SER A 694 -14.47 6.05 13.75
C SER A 694 -15.12 6.64 12.49
N PRO A 695 -16.05 7.61 12.62
CA PRO A 695 -16.63 8.27 11.45
C PRO A 695 -15.57 9.07 10.70
N VAL A 696 -15.67 9.08 9.37
CA VAL A 696 -14.78 9.82 8.48
C VAL A 696 -15.58 10.52 7.39
N THR A 697 -14.97 11.54 6.80
CA THR A 697 -15.47 12.15 5.58
C THR A 697 -14.37 12.04 4.55
N ASN A 698 -14.58 11.22 3.53
CA ASN A 698 -13.65 11.06 2.42
C ASN A 698 -13.99 12.12 1.39
N GLN A 699 -12.99 12.88 0.96
CA GLN A 699 -13.11 13.86 -0.10
C GLN A 699 -11.91 13.73 -1.00
N ASP A 700 -12.16 13.38 -2.26
CA ASP A 700 -11.13 13.32 -3.27
C ASP A 700 -11.34 14.45 -4.26
N PHE A 701 -10.25 15.14 -4.58
CA PHE A 701 -10.22 16.09 -5.68
C PHE A 701 -9.03 15.78 -6.57
N LEU A 702 -9.29 15.61 -7.86
CA LEU A 702 -8.31 15.31 -8.88
C LEU A 702 -8.45 16.30 -10.04
N ILE A 703 -7.35 16.89 -10.48
CA ILE A 703 -7.28 17.57 -11.78
C ILE A 703 -6.12 16.96 -12.57
N SER A 704 -6.37 16.59 -13.83
CA SER A 704 -5.36 16.29 -14.83
C SER A 704 -5.40 17.27 -16.00
N LEU A 705 -4.23 17.64 -16.51
CA LEU A 705 -4.04 18.28 -17.81
C LEU A 705 -3.12 17.40 -18.64
N ASP A 706 -3.59 16.99 -19.81
CA ASP A 706 -2.87 16.12 -20.74
C ASP A 706 -2.65 16.87 -22.07
N VAL A 707 -1.39 16.94 -22.50
CA VAL A 707 -0.95 17.63 -23.73
C VAL A 707 -0.09 16.69 -24.56
N ASN A 708 -0.54 16.34 -25.77
CA ASN A 708 0.23 15.63 -26.79
C ASN A 708 0.74 16.66 -27.83
N PHE A 709 1.95 16.52 -28.35
CA PHE A 709 2.47 17.43 -29.39
C PHE A 709 3.46 16.77 -30.33
#